data_AF-W7UUA5-F1
#
_entry.id   AF-W7UUA5-F1
#
_cell.length_a   1.000
_cell.length_b   1.000
_cell.length_c   1.000
_cell.angle_alpha   90.00
_cell.angle_beta   90.00
_cell.angle_gamma   90.00
#
_symmetry.space_group_name_H-M   'P 1'
#
loop_
_entity.id
_entity.type
_entity.pdbx_description
1 polymer ?
#
loop_
_entity_poly.entity_id
_entity_poly.type
_entity_poly.pdbx_seq_one_letter_code
_entity_poly.pdbx_strand_id
1 'polypeptide(L)'
;MFNKKTITAILSIAMAAASFTGCSSDNKSSGNDNTKATVLSPDASKSYNVVCTIFPEYDWVKEIIGDHADNFELSYLLDSGIDLHNYQPTADDIIKISTCDLFIYVGGESDKWAEDAIAQAANKNMKVINLMDVLGDSAKVEELKEGMQESEHEHSHDHDEEITEDDIKPREVSEFEGEWQSLYPVLMTGALDEYVEYQAEKKAITVEESRAEIEEKWNCGVKNIIIKGNDITLIYDDGKEVTGTYEYAGFATKKDDTGKITSIRHEFLEKEGNGPKYVMLNDHGHEPADSVEHFHIYFGDNNFDELVTTTSNPFFVDSKLDAEGCLDNVMGHEKGNGHDHDHSKEVSTFEDDEVKDRPLSDWEGDWQSAYPLVLDGSLDEAWEHKAESGKMTAEEYKDYYTKGYKSDYNTISIHDDHIKFTDNDGKVTESDYKYAGYFIQDWSTGTRAAMYRFEAEDKNSGAPVYIEFNDHIIEPEKAEHFHIRMSNESYDAIVDPEGNWPTFFDASLSPEGVCDEVIGHDSKKEEEHDHEHEEGEEEYDEHVWLSLKNAKVLCAEIEKNLEAIDSANAADYKANLDSYISKLSDLDNSFQTLVDSASVKTLVFGDRFPFRYFVDDYGLDYFAAFIGCSAESEASFETIKFLSDKIKELDCDTVFTLENSNKDIANAIISNSGKKDVKIAELNSLQSVSKSDISSGASYISLMQKNYDVLAGVMK
;
A
#
# COMPACT_ATOMS: atom_id res chain seq x y z
N MET A 1 -66.28 2.06 6.30
CA MET A 1 -67.23 2.09 7.44
C MET A 1 -67.87 0.70 7.52
N PHE A 2 -67.74 -0.18 8.52
CA PHE A 2 -67.03 -0.31 9.82
C PHE A 2 -66.88 -1.83 10.12
N ASN A 3 -66.00 -2.39 10.98
CA ASN A 3 -64.73 -1.95 11.59
C ASN A 3 -64.07 -3.09 12.43
N LYS A 4 -62.81 -3.46 12.11
CA LYS A 4 -61.78 -4.11 12.96
C LYS A 4 -61.90 -5.59 13.44
N LYS A 5 -60.71 -6.23 13.43
CA LYS A 5 -60.07 -7.20 14.37
C LYS A 5 -60.13 -8.74 14.14
N THR A 6 -58.98 -9.26 13.67
CA THR A 6 -58.06 -10.28 14.25
C THR A 6 -58.58 -11.40 15.19
N ILE A 7 -58.11 -12.66 14.99
CA ILE A 7 -57.49 -13.57 16.02
C ILE A 7 -56.84 -14.83 15.38
N THR A 8 -55.51 -14.88 15.48
CA THR A 8 -54.56 -15.95 15.87
C THR A 8 -54.86 -17.48 15.77
N ALA A 9 -54.18 -18.13 14.82
CA ALA A 9 -53.23 -19.28 14.92
C ALA A 9 -53.62 -20.76 15.30
N ILE A 10 -52.62 -21.61 14.99
CA ILE A 10 -52.39 -23.06 15.27
C ILE A 10 -53.06 -24.06 14.32
N LEU A 11 -52.25 -24.70 13.48
CA LEU A 11 -52.52 -26.04 12.95
C LEU A 11 -51.22 -26.87 12.87
N SER A 12 -51.34 -28.19 13.07
CA SER A 12 -50.23 -29.10 13.38
C SER A 12 -49.66 -29.85 12.17
N ILE A 13 -48.43 -30.32 12.34
CA ILE A 13 -47.69 -31.24 11.45
C ILE A 13 -48.49 -32.51 11.12
N ALA A 14 -48.52 -32.90 9.83
CA ALA A 14 -48.11 -34.24 9.34
C ALA A 14 -48.68 -34.59 7.94
N MET A 15 -47.81 -34.88 6.97
CA MET A 15 -48.00 -36.06 6.13
C MET A 15 -46.67 -36.54 5.52
N ALA A 16 -46.47 -37.86 5.49
CA ALA A 16 -45.21 -38.48 5.13
C ALA A 16 -45.13 -38.92 3.66
N ALA A 17 -43.89 -38.94 3.16
CA ALA A 17 -43.31 -39.88 2.21
C ALA A 17 -44.17 -40.42 1.04
N ALA A 18 -43.76 -40.06 -0.17
CA ALA A 18 -44.07 -40.78 -1.40
C ALA A 18 -43.46 -42.20 -1.42
N SER A 19 -44.03 -43.09 -2.23
CA SER A 19 -43.35 -44.26 -2.83
C SER A 19 -44.21 -44.93 -3.91
N PHE A 20 -43.53 -45.67 -4.80
CA PHE A 20 -43.97 -46.46 -5.98
C PHE A 20 -43.82 -45.72 -7.32
N THR A 21 -43.07 -46.21 -8.33
CA THR A 21 -42.54 -47.57 -8.63
C THR A 21 -41.17 -47.48 -9.35
N GLY A 22 -40.29 -48.50 -9.42
CA GLY A 22 -40.30 -49.83 -8.79
C GLY A 22 -39.38 -50.85 -9.50
N CYS A 23 -39.18 -52.03 -8.86
CA CYS A 23 -38.71 -53.33 -9.43
C CYS A 23 -37.26 -53.39 -10.02
N SER A 24 -36.47 -54.48 -9.90
CA SER A 24 -36.61 -55.85 -9.34
C SER A 24 -35.17 -56.45 -9.16
N SER A 25 -34.84 -57.56 -8.46
CA SER A 25 -35.60 -58.67 -7.84
C SER A 25 -34.82 -59.26 -6.64
N ASP A 26 -35.46 -60.13 -5.85
CA ASP A 26 -34.86 -60.86 -4.71
C ASP A 26 -33.95 -62.05 -5.09
N ASN A 27 -33.06 -62.45 -4.15
CA ASN A 27 -33.19 -63.79 -3.55
C ASN A 27 -32.65 -63.87 -2.09
N LYS A 28 -33.22 -64.77 -1.26
CA LYS A 28 -33.05 -64.83 0.21
C LYS A 28 -32.24 -66.03 0.71
N SER A 29 -31.52 -65.86 1.83
CA SER A 29 -31.51 -66.73 3.03
C SER A 29 -30.35 -66.33 3.97
N SER A 30 -30.58 -65.58 5.06
CA SER A 30 -30.96 -66.08 6.41
C SER A 30 -29.84 -66.82 7.15
N GLY A 31 -29.27 -66.15 8.16
CA GLY A 31 -28.28 -66.67 9.11
C GLY A 31 -27.80 -65.54 10.04
N ASN A 32 -28.31 -65.51 11.28
CA ASN A 32 -28.03 -64.46 12.25
C ASN A 32 -27.07 -64.97 13.32
N ASP A 33 -25.92 -64.31 13.51
CA ASP A 33 -25.16 -64.44 14.77
C ASP A 33 -24.36 -63.17 15.09
N ASN A 34 -24.31 -62.83 16.37
CA ASN A 34 -23.82 -61.53 16.85
C ASN A 34 -22.29 -61.49 17.03
N THR A 35 -21.59 -60.73 16.18
CA THR A 35 -20.35 -60.04 16.58
C THR A 35 -20.29 -58.66 15.94
N LYS A 36 -20.39 -57.60 16.75
CA LYS A 36 -20.32 -56.21 16.30
C LYS A 36 -18.85 -55.78 16.10
N ALA A 37 -18.21 -56.36 15.09
CA ALA A 37 -17.03 -55.78 14.48
C ALA A 37 -17.51 -54.87 13.36
N THR A 38 -17.55 -53.57 13.61
CA THR A 38 -17.85 -52.58 12.56
C THR A 38 -16.67 -52.59 11.60
N VAL A 39 -16.84 -53.21 10.44
CA VAL A 39 -15.95 -52.99 9.30
C VAL A 39 -16.08 -51.51 8.95
N LEU A 40 -14.97 -50.78 9.08
CA LEU A 40 -14.88 -49.43 8.52
C LEU A 40 -14.89 -49.58 6.99
N SER A 41 -15.87 -48.95 6.33
CA SER A 41 -15.75 -48.67 4.90
C SER A 41 -14.64 -47.65 4.71
N PRO A 42 -13.68 -47.86 3.80
CA PRO A 42 -12.85 -46.77 3.28
C PRO A 42 -13.69 -45.87 2.35
N ASP A 43 -13.06 -44.79 1.88
CA ASP A 43 -13.60 -43.78 0.96
C ASP A 43 -14.65 -42.84 1.56
N ALA A 44 -14.16 -41.96 2.45
CA ALA A 44 -14.34 -40.54 2.13
C ALA A 44 -13.36 -40.22 0.99
N SER A 45 -13.84 -39.63 -0.11
CA SER A 45 -12.99 -39.23 -1.24
C SER A 45 -11.93 -38.24 -0.75
N LYS A 46 -10.65 -38.56 -0.97
CA LYS A 46 -9.56 -37.63 -0.71
C LYS A 46 -9.61 -36.54 -1.79
N SER A 47 -9.97 -35.32 -1.39
CA SER A 47 -9.74 -34.12 -2.20
C SER A 47 -8.33 -33.62 -1.93
N TYR A 48 -7.65 -33.15 -2.96
CA TYR A 48 -6.36 -32.47 -2.88
C TYR A 48 -6.58 -30.97 -3.00
N ASN A 49 -6.04 -30.19 -2.07
CA ASN A 49 -6.28 -28.75 -2.05
C ASN A 49 -5.12 -28.05 -2.77
N VAL A 50 -5.42 -27.25 -3.79
CA VAL A 50 -4.42 -26.56 -4.61
C VAL A 50 -4.76 -25.07 -4.68
N VAL A 51 -3.80 -24.24 -4.29
CA VAL A 51 -3.93 -22.78 -4.29
C VAL A 51 -2.90 -22.20 -5.25
N CYS A 52 -3.34 -21.30 -6.11
CA CYS A 52 -2.51 -20.50 -7.02
C CYS A 52 -2.63 -19.02 -6.66
N THR A 53 -1.64 -18.15 -6.88
CA THR A 53 -1.89 -16.70 -6.73
C THR A 53 -2.68 -16.20 -7.93
N ILE A 54 -2.23 -16.50 -9.14
CA ILE A 54 -2.75 -15.93 -10.39
C ILE A 54 -3.52 -16.91 -11.29
N PHE A 55 -4.32 -16.36 -12.19
CA PHE A 55 -5.13 -17.14 -13.14
C PHE A 55 -4.34 -18.09 -14.07
N PRO A 56 -3.17 -17.72 -14.65
CA PRO A 56 -2.38 -18.60 -15.51
C PRO A 56 -2.06 -19.96 -14.84
N GLU A 57 -1.57 -19.93 -13.61
CA GLU A 57 -1.26 -21.11 -12.80
C GLU A 57 -2.49 -22.01 -12.61
N TYR A 58 -3.63 -21.41 -12.25
CA TYR A 58 -4.91 -22.10 -12.10
C TYR A 58 -5.34 -22.81 -13.38
N ASP A 59 -5.28 -22.15 -14.54
CA ASP A 59 -5.68 -22.77 -15.81
C ASP A 59 -4.68 -23.87 -16.24
N TRP A 60 -3.39 -23.70 -15.95
CA TRP A 60 -2.37 -24.75 -16.16
C TRP A 60 -2.62 -25.99 -15.30
N VAL A 61 -2.84 -25.83 -13.99
CA VAL A 61 -3.19 -26.95 -13.10
C VAL A 61 -4.45 -27.65 -13.60
N LYS A 62 -5.50 -26.89 -13.90
CA LYS A 62 -6.79 -27.38 -14.40
C LYS A 62 -6.66 -28.20 -15.70
N GLU A 63 -5.84 -27.75 -16.64
CA GLU A 63 -5.57 -28.48 -17.89
C GLU A 63 -4.72 -29.74 -17.66
N ILE A 64 -3.82 -29.75 -16.68
CA ILE A 64 -3.00 -30.93 -16.33
C ILE A 64 -3.81 -31.99 -15.56
N ILE A 65 -4.63 -31.60 -14.57
CA ILE A 65 -5.48 -32.56 -13.83
C ILE A 65 -6.61 -33.12 -14.71
N GLY A 66 -7.15 -32.31 -15.63
CA GLY A 66 -8.12 -32.74 -16.65
C GLY A 66 -9.35 -33.44 -16.08
N ASP A 67 -9.62 -34.66 -16.54
CA ASP A 67 -10.76 -35.48 -16.10
C ASP A 67 -10.71 -35.86 -14.59
N HIS A 68 -9.60 -35.61 -13.89
CA HIS A 68 -9.46 -35.82 -12.44
C HIS A 68 -9.84 -34.62 -11.59
N ALA A 69 -10.38 -33.53 -12.16
CA ALA A 69 -10.72 -32.30 -11.43
C ALA A 69 -11.65 -32.52 -10.21
N ASP A 70 -12.54 -33.53 -10.23
CA ASP A 70 -13.39 -33.91 -9.09
C ASP A 70 -12.60 -34.38 -7.84
N ASN A 71 -11.29 -34.69 -7.99
CA ASN A 71 -10.38 -35.03 -6.89
C ASN A 71 -9.64 -33.81 -6.32
N PHE A 72 -9.86 -32.60 -6.84
CA PHE A 72 -9.13 -31.39 -6.46
C PHE A 72 -10.06 -30.26 -6.02
N GLU A 73 -9.72 -29.59 -4.92
CA GLU A 73 -10.24 -28.28 -4.56
C GLU A 73 -9.22 -27.24 -5.05
N LEU A 74 -9.45 -26.72 -6.26
CA LEU A 74 -8.55 -25.79 -6.93
C LEU A 74 -9.09 -24.35 -6.85
N SER A 75 -8.31 -23.45 -6.24
CA SER A 75 -8.59 -22.02 -6.18
C SER A 75 -7.41 -21.19 -6.69
N TYR A 76 -7.67 -19.92 -7.01
CA TYR A 76 -6.64 -18.90 -7.13
C TYR A 76 -7.06 -17.64 -6.38
N LEU A 77 -6.10 -16.80 -6.03
CA LEU A 77 -6.30 -15.69 -5.09
C LEU A 77 -6.84 -14.42 -5.77
N LEU A 78 -6.26 -14.02 -6.91
CA LEU A 78 -6.63 -12.78 -7.64
C LEU A 78 -7.94 -12.92 -8.45
N ASP A 79 -8.92 -13.65 -7.91
CA ASP A 79 -10.10 -14.12 -8.64
C ASP A 79 -11.23 -13.09 -8.83
N SER A 80 -11.05 -11.94 -8.19
CA SER A 80 -11.80 -10.69 -8.34
C SER A 80 -11.41 -9.89 -9.58
N GLY A 81 -10.25 -10.16 -10.18
CA GLY A 81 -9.69 -9.36 -11.28
C GLY A 81 -8.88 -8.13 -10.83
N ILE A 82 -8.28 -8.20 -9.64
CA ILE A 82 -7.30 -7.21 -9.14
C ILE A 82 -5.96 -7.36 -9.91
N ASP A 83 -5.11 -6.36 -9.82
CA ASP A 83 -3.76 -6.30 -10.40
C ASP A 83 -2.74 -6.99 -9.47
N LEU A 84 -1.71 -7.67 -10.01
CA LEU A 84 -0.73 -8.39 -9.16
C LEU A 84 -0.03 -7.45 -8.17
N HIS A 85 0.46 -6.32 -8.67
CA HIS A 85 1.17 -5.27 -7.93
C HIS A 85 0.31 -4.52 -6.90
N ASN A 86 -0.97 -4.88 -6.76
CA ASN A 86 -1.93 -4.27 -5.83
C ASN A 86 -2.65 -5.33 -4.97
N TYR A 87 -2.17 -6.58 -4.96
CA TYR A 87 -2.78 -7.67 -4.20
C TYR A 87 -2.08 -7.89 -2.86
N GLN A 88 -2.82 -7.66 -1.78
CA GLN A 88 -2.44 -8.14 -0.44
C GLN A 88 -3.29 -9.38 -0.10
N PRO A 89 -2.69 -10.47 0.45
CA PRO A 89 -3.43 -11.65 0.88
C PRO A 89 -4.38 -11.36 2.03
N THR A 90 -5.61 -11.87 1.96
CA THR A 90 -6.55 -11.85 3.09
C THR A 90 -6.23 -12.97 4.09
N ALA A 91 -6.68 -12.85 5.34
CA ALA A 91 -6.57 -13.93 6.33
C ALA A 91 -7.19 -15.27 5.83
N ASP A 92 -8.27 -15.20 5.05
CA ASP A 92 -8.91 -16.34 4.41
C ASP A 92 -8.00 -16.99 3.36
N ASP A 93 -7.21 -16.20 2.62
CA ASP A 93 -6.21 -16.69 1.66
C ASP A 93 -5.02 -17.33 2.36
N ILE A 94 -4.51 -16.71 3.43
CA ILE A 94 -3.47 -17.29 4.30
C ILE A 94 -3.93 -18.64 4.87
N ILE A 95 -5.20 -18.78 5.30
CA ILE A 95 -5.77 -20.06 5.77
C ILE A 95 -5.84 -21.11 4.65
N LYS A 96 -6.24 -20.72 3.42
CA LYS A 96 -6.23 -21.62 2.25
C LYS A 96 -4.82 -22.15 1.98
N ILE A 97 -3.84 -21.26 1.87
CA ILE A 97 -2.42 -21.61 1.67
C ILE A 97 -1.94 -22.53 2.79
N SER A 98 -2.13 -22.10 4.04
CA SER A 98 -1.67 -22.79 5.26
C SER A 98 -2.13 -24.25 5.35
N THR A 99 -3.27 -24.60 4.73
CA THR A 99 -3.86 -25.94 4.78
C THR A 99 -3.78 -26.73 3.48
N CYS A 100 -3.34 -26.14 2.35
CA CYS A 100 -3.35 -26.80 1.05
C CYS A 100 -2.26 -27.88 0.88
N ASP A 101 -2.43 -28.76 -0.11
CA ASP A 101 -1.45 -29.80 -0.48
C ASP A 101 -0.39 -29.26 -1.45
N LEU A 102 -0.74 -28.27 -2.28
CA LEU A 102 0.14 -27.61 -3.25
C LEU A 102 -0.21 -26.12 -3.36
N PHE A 103 0.76 -25.26 -3.08
CA PHE A 103 0.72 -23.83 -3.31
C PHE A 103 1.62 -23.48 -4.51
N ILE A 104 1.13 -22.62 -5.39
CA ILE A 104 1.82 -22.11 -6.58
C ILE A 104 1.70 -20.59 -6.51
N TYR A 105 2.82 -19.90 -6.72
CA TYR A 105 2.89 -18.44 -6.71
C TYR A 105 3.99 -17.96 -7.66
N VAL A 106 3.92 -16.69 -8.06
CA VAL A 106 4.85 -16.11 -9.04
C VAL A 106 6.25 -16.03 -8.44
N GLY A 107 6.33 -15.46 -7.23
CA GLY A 107 7.58 -15.01 -6.63
C GLY A 107 8.02 -13.65 -7.19
N GLY A 108 9.17 -13.16 -6.72
CA GLY A 108 9.55 -11.76 -6.92
C GLY A 108 9.06 -10.89 -5.76
N GLU A 109 8.88 -9.61 -6.02
CA GLU A 109 8.51 -8.59 -5.05
C GLU A 109 7.03 -8.61 -4.70
N SER A 110 6.14 -8.74 -5.69
CA SER A 110 4.68 -8.76 -5.50
C SER A 110 4.19 -9.93 -4.65
N ASP A 111 4.96 -11.03 -4.62
CA ASP A 111 4.68 -12.21 -3.81
C ASP A 111 5.66 -12.36 -2.62
N LYS A 112 6.38 -11.31 -2.17
CA LYS A 112 7.24 -11.37 -0.96
C LYS A 112 6.50 -11.91 0.27
N TRP A 113 5.21 -11.55 0.42
CA TRP A 113 4.32 -12.04 1.48
C TRP A 113 4.12 -13.57 1.47
N ALA A 114 4.36 -14.25 0.35
CA ALA A 114 4.12 -15.68 0.18
C ALA A 114 5.07 -16.53 1.03
N GLU A 115 6.32 -16.08 1.18
CA GLU A 115 7.33 -16.77 2.01
C GLU A 115 6.87 -16.91 3.45
N ASP A 116 6.27 -15.84 3.99
CA ASP A 116 5.72 -15.80 5.32
C ASP A 116 4.49 -16.68 5.50
N ALA A 117 3.60 -16.71 4.50
CA ALA A 117 2.46 -17.63 4.48
C ALA A 117 2.93 -19.10 4.48
N ILE A 118 3.98 -19.42 3.72
CA ILE A 118 4.60 -20.76 3.63
C ILE A 118 5.28 -21.14 4.96
N ALA A 119 6.07 -20.23 5.54
CA ALA A 119 6.77 -20.46 6.81
C ALA A 119 5.78 -20.79 7.94
N GLN A 120 4.64 -20.11 7.97
CA GLN A 120 3.59 -20.29 8.97
C GLN A 120 2.63 -21.46 8.68
N ALA A 121 2.59 -21.98 7.45
CA ALA A 121 1.62 -22.99 7.00
C ALA A 121 1.45 -24.21 7.93
N ALA A 122 0.22 -24.57 8.28
CA ALA A 122 -0.11 -25.73 9.11
C ALA A 122 0.27 -27.06 8.44
N ASN A 123 0.10 -27.18 7.11
CA ASN A 123 0.53 -28.35 6.36
C ASN A 123 2.04 -28.31 6.05
N LYS A 124 2.87 -28.75 7.01
CA LYS A 124 4.32 -28.90 6.81
C LYS A 124 4.73 -29.98 5.78
N ASN A 125 3.79 -30.59 5.05
CA ASN A 125 4.07 -31.44 3.88
C ASN A 125 3.61 -30.83 2.55
N MET A 126 3.08 -29.60 2.57
CA MET A 126 2.68 -28.82 1.40
C MET A 126 3.79 -28.80 0.35
N LYS A 127 3.40 -28.90 -0.92
CA LYS A 127 4.26 -28.59 -2.06
C LYS A 127 4.16 -27.12 -2.39
N VAL A 128 5.29 -26.55 -2.79
CA VAL A 128 5.43 -25.12 -3.08
C VAL A 128 6.14 -25.00 -4.42
N ILE A 129 5.62 -24.14 -5.28
CA ILE A 129 6.23 -23.78 -6.56
C ILE A 129 6.25 -22.26 -6.66
N ASN A 130 7.45 -21.69 -6.64
CA ASN A 130 7.73 -20.30 -7.02
C ASN A 130 8.05 -20.31 -8.53
N LEU A 131 7.35 -19.53 -9.35
CA LEU A 131 7.57 -19.53 -10.81
C LEU A 131 8.93 -18.93 -11.19
N MET A 132 9.38 -17.88 -10.49
CA MET A 132 10.69 -17.23 -10.69
C MET A 132 11.84 -18.20 -10.38
N ASP A 133 11.81 -18.89 -9.24
CA ASP A 133 12.81 -19.90 -8.84
C ASP A 133 12.95 -21.03 -9.85
N VAL A 134 11.84 -21.46 -10.45
CA VAL A 134 11.82 -22.52 -11.47
C VAL A 134 12.51 -22.08 -12.76
N LEU A 135 12.57 -20.79 -13.03
CA LEU A 135 13.25 -20.20 -14.19
C LEU A 135 14.72 -19.85 -13.90
N GLY A 136 15.05 -19.46 -12.66
CA GLY A 136 16.40 -19.12 -12.21
C GLY A 136 17.06 -18.09 -13.12
N ASP A 137 18.28 -18.36 -13.61
CA ASP A 137 19.03 -17.56 -14.60
C ASP A 137 18.23 -17.17 -15.88
N SER A 138 17.06 -17.76 -16.12
CA SER A 138 16.17 -17.43 -17.24
C SER A 138 15.24 -16.25 -16.96
N ALA A 139 15.04 -15.88 -15.69
CA ALA A 139 14.35 -14.66 -15.27
C ALA A 139 15.02 -13.42 -15.90
N LYS A 140 14.32 -12.29 -15.95
CA LYS A 140 14.78 -11.05 -16.59
C LYS A 140 14.70 -9.92 -15.60
N VAL A 141 15.81 -9.21 -15.43
CA VAL A 141 15.82 -7.88 -14.79
C VAL A 141 14.84 -6.98 -15.54
N GLU A 142 14.06 -6.15 -14.85
CA GLU A 142 13.17 -5.14 -15.45
C GLU A 142 13.94 -4.24 -16.46
N GLU A 143 13.25 -3.67 -17.45
CA GLU A 143 13.89 -2.82 -18.48
C GLU A 143 13.21 -1.46 -18.61
N LEU A 144 13.82 -0.48 -17.95
CA LEU A 144 13.60 0.93 -18.21
C LEU A 144 14.17 1.30 -19.59
N LYS A 145 13.32 1.87 -20.46
CA LYS A 145 13.69 2.36 -21.80
C LYS A 145 13.62 3.88 -21.90
N GLU A 146 14.38 4.42 -22.85
CA GLU A 146 14.32 5.84 -23.23
C GLU A 146 12.86 6.30 -23.38
N GLY A 147 12.48 7.31 -22.60
CA GLY A 147 11.17 7.96 -22.67
C GLY A 147 10.01 7.18 -22.05
N MET A 148 10.28 6.14 -21.28
CA MET A 148 9.42 5.77 -20.16
C MET A 148 9.51 6.84 -19.08
N GLN A 149 8.44 7.01 -18.32
CA GLN A 149 8.49 7.55 -16.98
C GLN A 149 9.02 6.43 -16.07
N GLU A 150 10.10 6.72 -15.35
CA GLU A 150 10.46 5.98 -14.14
C GLU A 150 9.24 6.04 -13.22
N SER A 151 8.78 4.90 -12.69
CA SER A 151 7.92 4.97 -11.51
C SER A 151 8.73 5.71 -10.44
N GLU A 152 8.09 6.56 -9.67
CA GLU A 152 8.58 6.85 -8.32
C GLU A 152 8.28 5.59 -7.49
N HIS A 153 9.05 4.52 -7.74
CA HIS A 153 9.21 3.49 -6.74
C HIS A 153 9.93 4.17 -5.59
N GLU A 154 9.23 4.25 -4.45
CA GLU A 154 9.83 4.54 -3.16
C GLU A 154 10.88 3.45 -2.86
N HIS A 155 12.06 3.58 -3.46
CA HIS A 155 13.26 3.06 -2.85
C HIS A 155 13.46 3.85 -1.56
N SER A 156 12.87 3.31 -0.50
CA SER A 156 13.62 2.84 0.65
C SER A 156 15.11 2.66 0.32
N HIS A 157 15.87 3.77 0.38
CA HIS A 157 17.31 3.87 0.56
C HIS A 157 17.68 5.36 0.66
N ASP A 158 17.61 5.90 1.88
CA ASP A 158 18.29 7.15 2.23
C ASP A 158 19.82 6.89 2.21
N HIS A 159 20.38 6.84 1.00
CA HIS A 159 21.81 6.80 0.78
C HIS A 159 22.38 8.19 1.04
N ASP A 160 23.04 8.31 2.19
CA ASP A 160 23.79 9.45 2.68
C ASP A 160 24.94 9.86 1.71
N GLU A 161 24.62 10.50 0.58
CA GLU A 161 25.58 11.27 -0.21
C GLU A 161 25.74 12.68 0.40
N GLU A 162 26.96 13.01 0.86
CA GLU A 162 27.25 14.30 1.47
C GLU A 162 27.14 15.46 0.45
N ILE A 163 26.06 16.25 0.52
CA ILE A 163 25.90 17.48 -0.27
C ILE A 163 27.14 18.39 -0.13
N THR A 164 27.71 18.79 -1.27
CA THR A 164 28.89 19.66 -1.36
C THR A 164 28.54 21.06 -1.88
N GLU A 165 29.52 21.96 -1.93
CA GLU A 165 29.33 23.31 -2.49
C GLU A 165 29.20 23.33 -4.02
N ASP A 166 29.62 22.28 -4.73
CA ASP A 166 29.49 22.17 -6.20
C ASP A 166 28.06 21.77 -6.63
N ASP A 167 27.28 21.22 -5.69
CA ASP A 167 25.90 20.78 -5.89
C ASP A 167 24.92 21.95 -5.79
N ILE A 168 25.27 23.01 -5.06
CA ILE A 168 24.40 24.18 -4.85
C ILE A 168 24.29 25.04 -6.13
N LYS A 169 23.06 25.22 -6.63
CA LYS A 169 22.80 26.02 -7.84
C LYS A 169 22.29 27.43 -7.50
N PRO A 170 22.43 28.40 -8.43
CA PRO A 170 21.75 29.69 -8.33
C PRO A 170 20.23 29.55 -8.27
N ARG A 171 19.58 30.39 -7.45
CA ARG A 171 18.11 30.50 -7.32
C ARG A 171 17.66 31.91 -7.71
N GLU A 172 16.53 32.03 -8.36
CA GLU A 172 15.89 33.32 -8.67
C GLU A 172 14.80 33.66 -7.64
N VAL A 173 14.59 34.95 -7.39
CA VAL A 173 13.58 35.43 -6.42
C VAL A 173 12.16 34.97 -6.78
N SER A 174 11.89 34.80 -8.08
CA SER A 174 10.59 34.38 -8.60
C SER A 174 10.19 32.94 -8.24
N GLU A 175 11.14 32.10 -7.82
CA GLU A 175 10.83 30.75 -7.33
C GLU A 175 10.05 30.79 -6.01
N PHE A 176 10.21 31.88 -5.25
CA PHE A 176 9.50 32.13 -4.00
C PHE A 176 8.23 33.00 -4.22
N GLU A 177 7.76 33.16 -5.47
CA GLU A 177 6.60 34.02 -5.81
C GLU A 177 5.32 33.54 -5.11
N GLY A 178 4.72 34.43 -4.31
CA GLY A 178 3.60 34.08 -3.44
C GLY A 178 3.26 35.16 -2.42
N GLU A 179 2.18 34.92 -1.69
CA GLU A 179 1.79 35.70 -0.50
C GLU A 179 2.02 34.81 0.73
N TRP A 180 2.90 35.27 1.63
CA TRP A 180 3.47 34.49 2.73
C TRP A 180 3.15 35.16 4.07
N GLN A 181 2.84 34.38 5.09
CA GLN A 181 2.62 34.85 6.46
C GLN A 181 3.71 34.34 7.40
N SER A 182 4.12 35.17 8.36
CA SER A 182 5.02 34.73 9.42
C SER A 182 4.28 33.86 10.42
N LEU A 183 4.92 32.78 10.89
CA LEU A 183 4.40 31.99 11.99
C LEU A 183 4.51 32.70 13.35
N TYR A 184 5.32 33.76 13.50
CA TYR A 184 5.48 34.44 14.79
C TYR A 184 4.17 35.08 15.31
N PRO A 185 3.39 35.85 14.52
CA PRO A 185 2.05 36.28 14.91
C PRO A 185 1.09 35.14 15.29
N VAL A 186 1.21 33.96 14.64
CA VAL A 186 0.38 32.77 14.90
C VAL A 186 0.78 32.14 16.25
N LEU A 187 2.08 31.95 16.49
CA LEU A 187 2.66 31.57 17.78
C LEU A 187 2.17 32.44 18.94
N MET A 188 2.14 33.78 18.76
CA MET A 188 1.68 34.70 19.80
C MET A 188 0.17 34.59 20.13
N THR A 189 -0.62 33.84 19.34
CA THR A 189 -2.03 33.55 19.68
C THR A 189 -2.21 32.37 20.64
N GLY A 190 -1.18 31.52 20.78
CA GLY A 190 -1.28 30.21 21.44
C GLY A 190 -1.51 29.04 20.47
N ALA A 191 -1.71 29.29 19.18
CA ALA A 191 -2.03 28.22 18.22
C ALA A 191 -0.88 27.24 17.96
N LEU A 192 0.39 27.68 18.11
CA LEU A 192 1.57 26.84 17.91
C LEU A 192 2.15 26.34 19.23
N ASP A 193 1.33 26.25 20.28
CA ASP A 193 1.77 25.85 21.61
C ASP A 193 2.24 24.39 21.65
N GLU A 194 1.63 23.51 20.85
CA GLU A 194 2.08 22.13 20.67
C GLU A 194 3.49 22.06 20.06
N TYR A 195 3.77 22.82 19.00
CA TYR A 195 5.11 22.92 18.42
C TYR A 195 6.14 23.43 19.44
N VAL A 196 5.76 24.40 20.28
CA VAL A 196 6.63 24.92 21.35
C VAL A 196 6.92 23.86 22.40
N GLU A 197 5.92 23.04 22.76
CA GLU A 197 6.05 21.93 23.71
C GLU A 197 6.90 20.80 23.13
N TYR A 198 6.67 20.39 21.88
CA TYR A 198 7.50 19.45 21.14
C TYR A 198 8.96 19.90 21.07
N GLN A 199 9.22 21.17 20.74
CA GLN A 199 10.57 21.74 20.73
C GLN A 199 11.19 21.84 22.13
N ALA A 200 10.38 21.94 23.20
CA ALA A 200 10.87 21.91 24.56
C ALA A 200 11.31 20.50 24.98
N GLU A 201 10.52 19.48 24.61
CA GLU A 201 10.81 18.06 24.82
C GLU A 201 12.07 17.65 24.04
N LYS A 202 12.11 17.91 22.71
CA LYS A 202 13.24 17.63 21.80
C LYS A 202 14.57 18.26 22.24
N LYS A 203 14.53 19.43 22.90
CA LYS A 203 15.73 20.13 23.41
C LYS A 203 15.99 19.90 24.91
N ALA A 204 15.13 19.15 25.60
CA ALA A 204 15.16 18.94 27.05
C ALA A 204 15.23 20.25 27.88
N ILE A 205 14.45 21.27 27.49
CA ILE A 205 14.30 22.57 28.18
C ILE A 205 12.86 22.77 28.65
N THR A 206 12.59 23.80 29.46
CA THR A 206 11.20 24.10 29.83
C THR A 206 10.41 24.70 28.67
N VAL A 207 9.08 24.51 28.66
CA VAL A 207 8.17 25.12 27.68
C VAL A 207 8.30 26.66 27.69
N GLU A 208 8.56 27.27 28.84
CA GLU A 208 8.82 28.72 28.97
C GLU A 208 10.15 29.13 28.29
N GLU A 209 11.20 28.30 28.37
CA GLU A 209 12.48 28.51 27.70
C GLU A 209 12.40 28.25 26.18
N SER A 210 11.72 27.18 25.77
CA SER A 210 11.44 26.87 24.36
C SER A 210 10.65 27.98 23.70
N ARG A 211 9.58 28.46 24.36
CA ARG A 211 8.80 29.61 23.91
C ARG A 211 9.67 30.84 23.76
N ALA A 212 10.48 31.18 24.77
CA ALA A 212 11.37 32.33 24.71
C ALA A 212 12.39 32.20 23.55
N GLU A 213 12.93 31.01 23.29
CA GLU A 213 13.84 30.75 22.17
C GLU A 213 13.13 30.90 20.82
N ILE A 214 11.94 30.34 20.65
CA ILE A 214 11.18 30.41 19.40
C ILE A 214 10.67 31.84 19.16
N GLU A 215 10.16 32.52 20.20
CA GLU A 215 9.80 33.94 20.13
C GLU A 215 11.00 34.83 19.76
N GLU A 216 12.19 34.61 20.35
CA GLU A 216 13.41 35.34 19.98
C GLU A 216 13.87 35.04 18.56
N LYS A 217 13.77 33.77 18.11
CA LYS A 217 14.22 33.36 16.78
C LYS A 217 13.29 33.83 15.68
N TRP A 218 11.98 33.65 15.84
CA TRP A 218 10.99 33.86 14.78
C TRP A 218 10.56 35.32 14.63
N ASN A 219 10.71 36.14 15.68
CA ASN A 219 10.33 37.55 15.63
C ASN A 219 11.29 38.40 14.78
N CYS A 220 10.87 38.69 13.54
CA CYS A 220 11.51 39.67 12.66
C CYS A 220 10.73 40.98 12.50
N GLY A 221 9.59 41.13 13.18
CA GLY A 221 8.67 42.28 13.05
C GLY A 221 7.96 42.41 11.70
N VAL A 222 8.14 41.46 10.78
CA VAL A 222 7.44 41.35 9.49
C VAL A 222 6.31 40.34 9.66
N LYS A 223 5.08 40.79 9.39
CA LYS A 223 3.89 39.96 9.48
C LYS A 223 3.68 39.13 8.22
N ASN A 224 3.73 39.78 7.06
CA ASN A 224 3.48 39.17 5.75
C ASN A 224 4.57 39.57 4.76
N ILE A 225 4.81 38.72 3.78
CA ILE A 225 5.70 38.97 2.65
C ILE A 225 4.91 38.72 1.36
N ILE A 226 5.06 39.61 0.38
CA ILE A 226 4.56 39.40 -0.97
C ILE A 226 5.76 39.40 -1.91
N ILE A 227 6.01 38.27 -2.55
CA ILE A 227 7.07 38.10 -3.55
C ILE A 227 6.41 38.03 -4.92
N LYS A 228 6.92 38.80 -5.88
CA LYS A 228 6.37 38.87 -7.23
C LYS A 228 7.46 39.15 -8.26
N GLY A 229 7.80 38.16 -9.09
CA GLY A 229 9.03 38.20 -9.87
C GLY A 229 10.22 38.48 -8.97
N ASN A 230 10.91 39.59 -9.20
CA ASN A 230 12.08 40.00 -8.42
C ASN A 230 11.77 40.98 -7.27
N ASP A 231 10.51 41.37 -7.08
CA ASP A 231 10.10 42.30 -6.03
C ASP A 231 9.73 41.55 -4.75
N ILE A 232 10.41 41.85 -3.63
CA ILE A 232 10.04 41.39 -2.29
C ILE A 232 9.46 42.57 -1.51
N THR A 233 8.20 42.46 -1.11
CA THR A 233 7.50 43.42 -0.26
C THR A 233 7.36 42.87 1.15
N LEU A 234 7.94 43.55 2.15
CA LEU A 234 7.82 43.22 3.56
C LEU A 234 6.78 44.11 4.22
N ILE A 235 5.77 43.50 4.85
CA ILE A 235 4.68 44.17 5.56
C ILE A 235 4.90 44.00 7.07
N TYR A 236 5.25 45.09 7.75
CA TYR A 236 5.56 45.10 9.19
C TYR A 236 4.29 45.12 10.06
N ASP A 237 4.44 44.72 11.33
CA ASP A 237 3.34 44.68 12.31
C ASP A 237 2.62 46.02 12.53
N ASP A 238 3.30 47.15 12.30
CA ASP A 238 2.72 48.51 12.39
C ASP A 238 1.97 48.95 11.11
N GLY A 239 1.89 48.08 10.11
CA GLY A 239 1.31 48.35 8.79
C GLY A 239 2.20 49.16 7.86
N LYS A 240 3.48 49.34 8.19
CA LYS A 240 4.48 49.88 7.26
C LYS A 240 4.81 48.82 6.20
N GLU A 241 4.83 49.23 4.95
CA GLU A 241 5.26 48.41 3.82
C GLU A 241 6.58 48.96 3.27
N VAL A 242 7.49 48.05 2.88
CA VAL A 242 8.69 48.37 2.09
C VAL A 242 8.83 47.35 0.98
N THR A 243 9.27 47.80 -0.20
CA THR A 243 9.46 46.94 -1.38
C THR A 243 10.84 47.20 -1.95
N GLY A 244 11.58 46.13 -2.25
CA GLY A 244 12.80 46.19 -3.04
C GLY A 244 12.71 45.22 -4.22
N THR A 245 13.38 45.57 -5.31
CA THR A 245 13.69 44.65 -6.41
C THR A 245 15.08 44.07 -6.16
N TYR A 246 15.21 42.75 -6.17
CA TYR A 246 16.44 42.04 -5.82
C TYR A 246 16.99 41.23 -7.00
N GLU A 247 18.30 41.00 -7.00
CA GLU A 247 18.96 40.06 -7.90
C GLU A 247 19.79 39.09 -7.06
N TYR A 248 19.89 37.84 -7.51
CA TYR A 248 20.77 36.83 -6.91
C TYR A 248 22.21 37.33 -6.82
N ALA A 249 22.84 37.08 -5.68
CA ALA A 249 24.17 37.57 -5.32
C ALA A 249 25.16 36.45 -4.98
N GLY A 250 24.67 35.26 -4.65
CA GLY A 250 25.48 34.12 -4.22
C GLY A 250 24.69 33.17 -3.33
N PHE A 251 25.39 32.24 -2.67
CA PHE A 251 24.85 31.45 -1.57
C PHE A 251 25.88 31.43 -0.43
N ALA A 252 25.41 31.16 0.78
CA ALA A 252 26.25 30.89 1.94
C ALA A 252 25.83 29.57 2.60
N THR A 253 26.81 28.78 3.02
CA THR A 253 26.59 27.51 3.71
C THR A 253 26.87 27.62 5.20
N LYS A 254 26.07 26.93 6.02
CA LYS A 254 26.46 26.53 7.37
C LYS A 254 26.93 25.08 7.31
N LYS A 255 27.99 24.80 8.06
CA LYS A 255 28.55 23.46 8.23
C LYS A 255 28.61 23.14 9.71
N ASP A 256 28.47 21.87 10.04
CA ASP A 256 28.65 21.38 11.41
C ASP A 256 30.16 21.26 11.78
N ASP A 257 30.44 20.67 12.94
CA ASP A 257 31.80 20.41 13.41
C ASP A 257 32.52 19.29 12.63
N THR A 258 31.82 18.51 11.80
CA THR A 258 32.39 17.46 10.94
C THR A 258 32.80 18.00 9.57
N GLY A 259 32.08 19.01 9.08
CA GLY A 259 32.24 19.63 7.78
C GLY A 259 31.04 19.43 6.84
N LYS A 260 30.04 18.63 7.23
CA LYS A 260 28.80 18.41 6.47
C LYS A 260 27.98 19.71 6.39
N ILE A 261 27.39 19.99 5.23
CA ILE A 261 26.52 21.16 5.04
C ILE A 261 25.20 20.91 5.78
N THR A 262 24.77 21.87 6.60
CA THR A 262 23.57 21.76 7.45
C THR A 262 22.51 22.85 7.19
N SER A 263 22.85 23.87 6.41
CA SER A 263 21.89 24.86 5.91
C SER A 263 22.54 25.63 4.75
N ILE A 264 21.75 25.90 3.73
CA ILE A 264 22.12 26.74 2.59
C ILE A 264 21.26 28.00 2.66
N ARG A 265 21.83 29.16 2.32
CA ARG A 265 21.12 30.45 2.31
C ARG A 265 21.44 31.15 0.99
N HIS A 266 20.45 31.28 0.13
CA HIS A 266 20.59 31.97 -1.14
C HIS A 266 20.53 33.49 -0.93
N GLU A 267 21.52 34.20 -1.45
CA GLU A 267 21.76 35.62 -1.20
C GLU A 267 21.13 36.50 -2.28
N PHE A 268 20.42 37.55 -1.86
CA PHE A 268 19.71 38.46 -2.73
C PHE A 268 20.04 39.92 -2.36
N LEU A 269 20.50 40.70 -3.34
CA LEU A 269 20.95 42.08 -3.13
C LEU A 269 19.95 43.06 -3.76
N GLU A 270 19.45 44.03 -2.98
CA GLU A 270 18.54 45.06 -3.49
C GLU A 270 19.22 45.91 -4.57
N LYS A 271 18.48 46.26 -5.62
CA LYS A 271 18.94 47.08 -6.75
C LYS A 271 18.13 48.37 -6.90
N GLU A 272 16.83 48.30 -6.63
CA GLU A 272 15.90 49.44 -6.67
C GLU A 272 14.80 49.28 -5.61
N GLY A 273 14.40 50.38 -4.96
CA GLY A 273 13.30 50.40 -4.00
C GLY A 273 13.65 51.03 -2.65
N ASN A 274 13.02 50.52 -1.59
CA ASN A 274 13.22 50.93 -0.20
C ASN A 274 13.19 49.77 0.81
N GLY A 275 13.29 48.52 0.33
CA GLY A 275 13.48 47.33 1.15
C GLY A 275 14.89 47.25 1.78
N PRO A 276 15.15 46.26 2.66
CA PRO A 276 16.46 46.00 3.22
C PRO A 276 17.52 45.79 2.14
N LYS A 277 18.77 46.23 2.38
CA LYS A 277 19.80 46.15 1.33
C LYS A 277 20.20 44.72 0.96
N TYR A 278 20.20 43.82 1.94
CA TYR A 278 20.58 42.41 1.82
C TYR A 278 19.43 41.54 2.32
N VAL A 279 19.08 40.51 1.55
CA VAL A 279 18.09 39.47 1.90
C VAL A 279 18.72 38.09 1.67
N MET A 280 18.36 37.12 2.48
CA MET A 280 18.68 35.71 2.29
C MET A 280 17.42 34.86 2.45
N LEU A 281 17.27 33.82 1.63
CA LEU A 281 16.20 32.82 1.72
C LEU A 281 16.79 31.41 1.91
N ASN A 282 16.08 30.56 2.65
CA ASN A 282 16.39 29.14 2.85
C ASN A 282 15.08 28.35 2.96
N ASP A 283 14.79 27.55 1.95
CA ASP A 283 13.69 26.57 1.83
C ASP A 283 14.18 25.13 2.01
N HIS A 284 15.40 24.94 2.54
CA HIS A 284 16.08 23.65 2.69
C HIS A 284 16.51 22.98 1.37
N GLY A 285 16.11 23.52 0.21
CA GLY A 285 16.60 23.14 -1.11
C GLY A 285 18.02 23.64 -1.42
N HIS A 286 18.65 23.01 -2.40
CA HIS A 286 19.98 23.38 -2.91
C HIS A 286 20.02 23.63 -4.44
N GLU A 287 18.98 23.21 -5.16
CA GLU A 287 18.75 23.44 -6.59
C GLU A 287 17.42 24.21 -6.80
N PRO A 288 17.09 24.68 -8.02
CA PRO A 288 15.78 25.27 -8.30
C PRO A 288 14.65 24.27 -8.09
N ALA A 289 13.53 24.75 -7.53
CA ALA A 289 12.36 23.94 -7.21
C ALA A 289 11.10 24.48 -7.89
N ASP A 290 10.20 23.59 -8.33
CA ASP A 290 8.94 23.97 -8.97
C ASP A 290 7.89 24.50 -7.98
N SER A 291 8.06 24.19 -6.68
CA SER A 291 7.27 24.71 -5.57
C SER A 291 8.17 25.03 -4.37
N VAL A 292 7.67 25.90 -3.50
CA VAL A 292 8.21 26.15 -2.15
C VAL A 292 7.02 26.05 -1.20
N GLU A 293 7.14 25.30 -0.11
CA GLU A 293 6.06 25.14 0.88
C GLU A 293 6.20 26.11 2.05
N HIS A 294 7.45 26.31 2.49
CA HIS A 294 7.87 27.26 3.51
C HIS A 294 9.27 27.76 3.24
N PHE A 295 9.65 28.87 3.89
CA PHE A 295 11.05 29.28 3.93
C PHE A 295 11.41 30.10 5.17
N HIS A 296 12.71 30.20 5.38
CA HIS A 296 13.33 31.13 6.30
C HIS A 296 13.90 32.35 5.58
N ILE A 297 13.64 33.55 6.10
CA ILE A 297 14.15 34.82 5.56
C ILE A 297 14.99 35.59 6.57
N TYR A 298 16.11 36.14 6.11
CA TYR A 298 17.02 36.97 6.90
C TYR A 298 17.32 38.25 6.12
N PHE A 299 17.29 39.41 6.76
CA PHE A 299 17.45 40.68 6.04
C PHE A 299 18.09 41.80 6.87
N GLY A 300 18.77 42.73 6.21
CA GLY A 300 19.43 43.86 6.87
C GLY A 300 20.18 44.79 5.91
N ASP A 301 20.79 45.85 6.44
CA ASP A 301 21.43 46.92 5.64
C ASP A 301 22.98 46.89 5.64
N ASN A 302 23.60 45.97 6.38
CA ASN A 302 25.05 45.96 6.61
C ASN A 302 25.83 45.12 5.58
N ASN A 303 25.68 43.79 5.61
CA ASN A 303 26.33 42.80 4.74
C ASN A 303 25.68 41.41 4.93
N PHE A 304 26.04 40.46 4.06
CA PHE A 304 25.56 39.08 4.13
C PHE A 304 26.16 38.26 5.30
N ASP A 305 27.44 38.45 5.66
CA ASP A 305 28.09 37.69 6.75
C ASP A 305 27.32 37.79 8.10
N GLU A 306 26.80 38.99 8.40
CA GLU A 306 25.93 39.24 9.57
C GLU A 306 24.59 38.48 9.50
N LEU A 307 24.06 38.24 8.29
CA LEU A 307 22.83 37.48 8.08
C LEU A 307 23.05 35.96 8.12
N VAL A 308 24.21 35.45 7.69
CA VAL A 308 24.56 34.02 7.88
C VAL A 308 24.71 33.70 9.36
N THR A 309 25.45 34.55 10.08
CA THR A 309 25.82 34.30 11.49
C THR A 309 24.73 34.63 12.51
N THR A 310 23.59 35.18 12.08
CA THR A 310 22.46 35.47 12.97
C THR A 310 21.87 34.18 13.58
N THR A 311 21.40 34.31 14.82
CA THR A 311 20.66 33.28 15.56
C THR A 311 19.15 33.32 15.27
N SER A 312 18.64 34.44 14.74
CA SER A 312 17.25 34.54 14.28
C SER A 312 16.99 33.54 13.14
N ASN A 313 15.78 32.97 13.13
CA ASN A 313 15.32 32.01 12.13
C ASN A 313 13.83 32.19 11.82
N PRO A 314 13.40 33.32 11.22
CA PRO A 314 11.99 33.60 10.95
C PRO A 314 11.39 32.55 10.03
N PHE A 315 10.23 31.98 10.39
CA PHE A 315 9.54 30.95 9.60
C PHE A 315 8.34 31.58 8.87
N PHE A 316 8.23 31.32 7.56
CA PHE A 316 7.15 31.82 6.71
C PHE A 316 6.51 30.67 5.92
N VAL A 317 5.18 30.69 5.85
CA VAL A 317 4.32 29.69 5.16
C VAL A 317 3.31 30.39 4.27
N ASP A 318 2.60 29.66 3.40
CA ASP A 318 1.55 30.24 2.55
C ASP A 318 0.50 30.99 3.39
N SER A 319 0.22 32.24 3.00
CA SER A 319 -0.74 33.12 3.70
C SER A 319 -2.20 32.64 3.65
N LYS A 320 -2.51 31.62 2.85
CA LYS A 320 -3.82 30.96 2.81
C LYS A 320 -4.05 29.97 3.95
N LEU A 321 -2.99 29.46 4.57
CA LEU A 321 -3.12 28.56 5.72
C LEU A 321 -3.78 29.29 6.90
N ASP A 322 -4.62 28.58 7.65
CA ASP A 322 -5.10 29.06 8.94
C ASP A 322 -4.19 28.58 10.06
N ALA A 323 -4.64 28.71 11.31
CA ALA A 323 -3.82 28.41 12.48
C ALA A 323 -3.49 26.91 12.63
N GLU A 324 -4.33 26.03 12.06
CA GLU A 324 -4.19 24.58 12.09
C GLU A 324 -3.19 24.13 11.01
N GLY A 325 -3.42 24.54 9.76
CA GLY A 325 -2.44 24.28 8.68
C GLY A 325 -1.05 24.92 8.92
N CYS A 326 -0.97 26.01 9.69
CA CYS A 326 0.30 26.57 10.15
C CYS A 326 1.02 25.68 11.17
N LEU A 327 0.29 24.92 12.00
CA LEU A 327 0.83 23.95 12.93
C LEU A 327 1.26 22.68 12.20
N ASP A 328 0.41 22.16 11.31
CA ASP A 328 0.68 20.94 10.54
C ASP A 328 1.95 21.09 9.70
N ASN A 329 2.08 22.19 8.96
CA ASN A 329 3.27 22.45 8.13
C ASN A 329 4.57 22.50 8.95
N VAL A 330 4.57 23.18 10.10
CA VAL A 330 5.80 23.30 10.93
C VAL A 330 6.09 22.03 11.73
N MET A 331 5.09 21.19 11.99
CA MET A 331 5.25 19.88 12.63
C MET A 331 5.70 18.80 11.63
N GLY A 332 5.18 18.80 10.39
CA GLY A 332 5.63 17.91 9.31
C GLY A 332 7.11 18.14 8.98
N HIS A 333 7.49 19.41 8.80
CA HIS A 333 8.88 19.83 8.60
C HIS A 333 9.87 19.32 9.67
N GLU A 334 9.48 19.29 10.94
CA GLU A 334 10.36 18.84 12.04
C GLU A 334 10.40 17.31 12.23
N LYS A 335 9.42 16.57 11.70
CA LYS A 335 9.26 15.12 11.86
C LYS A 335 9.83 14.30 10.70
N GLY A 336 10.40 14.96 9.67
CA GLY A 336 11.00 14.28 8.52
C GLY A 336 9.97 13.62 7.58
N ASN A 337 8.70 14.02 7.67
CA ASN A 337 7.69 13.67 6.68
C ASN A 337 7.61 14.82 5.66
N GLY A 338 8.57 14.84 4.73
CA GLY A 338 8.26 15.33 3.38
C GLY A 338 7.21 14.39 2.78
N HIS A 339 6.25 14.93 2.04
CA HIS A 339 5.17 14.15 1.47
C HIS A 339 5.65 13.36 0.25
N ASP A 340 5.82 12.05 0.41
CA ASP A 340 5.67 11.05 -0.66
C ASP A 340 4.74 9.92 -0.13
N HIS A 341 4.13 9.18 -1.04
CA HIS A 341 2.91 8.41 -0.81
C HIS A 341 2.96 6.98 -1.37
N ASP A 342 3.11 5.96 -0.52
CA ASP A 342 2.75 4.57 -0.83
C ASP A 342 1.42 4.12 -0.17
N HIS A 343 0.77 3.11 -0.76
CA HIS A 343 -0.63 2.74 -0.54
C HIS A 343 -0.82 1.28 -0.09
N SER A 344 -0.75 1.06 1.23
CA SER A 344 -1.74 0.15 1.81
C SER A 344 -3.13 0.78 1.66
N LYS A 345 -4.19 0.00 1.35
CA LYS A 345 -5.57 0.52 1.29
C LYS A 345 -6.19 0.71 2.68
N GLU A 346 -5.38 1.24 3.59
CA GLU A 346 -5.75 1.58 4.94
C GLU A 346 -5.41 3.05 5.21
N VAL A 347 -6.41 3.76 5.71
CA VAL A 347 -6.31 5.10 6.31
C VAL A 347 -5.93 6.31 5.42
N SER A 348 -6.09 6.30 4.09
CA SER A 348 -6.08 7.57 3.33
C SER A 348 -6.84 7.59 2.00
N THR A 349 -6.80 6.51 1.22
CA THR A 349 -7.30 6.48 -0.17
C THR A 349 -8.66 5.79 -0.34
N PHE A 350 -9.64 6.13 0.51
CA PHE A 350 -11.03 5.70 0.32
C PHE A 350 -12.00 6.89 0.24
N GLU A 351 -13.01 6.72 -0.59
CA GLU A 351 -14.10 7.68 -0.75
C GLU A 351 -15.21 7.45 0.28
N ASP A 352 -15.96 8.51 0.60
CA ASP A 352 -16.98 8.50 1.65
C ASP A 352 -18.08 7.44 1.45
N ASP A 353 -18.34 7.01 0.21
CA ASP A 353 -19.36 6.01 -0.12
C ASP A 353 -18.85 4.55 -0.17
N GLU A 354 -17.55 4.33 0.06
CA GLU A 354 -16.96 2.98 0.17
C GLU A 354 -17.14 2.38 1.57
N VAL A 355 -17.20 3.23 2.61
CA VAL A 355 -17.32 2.82 4.02
C VAL A 355 -18.69 2.20 4.32
N LYS A 356 -18.71 0.99 4.89
CA LYS A 356 -19.93 0.22 5.17
C LYS A 356 -20.14 0.00 6.66
N ASP A 357 -21.40 -0.15 7.07
CA ASP A 357 -21.79 -0.50 8.45
C ASP A 357 -21.25 -1.88 8.86
N ARG A 358 -20.62 -1.98 10.03
CA ARG A 358 -20.01 -3.21 10.57
C ARG A 358 -20.68 -3.71 11.86
N PRO A 359 -20.97 -5.02 12.01
CA PRO A 359 -21.50 -5.61 13.23
C PRO A 359 -20.41 -5.81 14.29
N LEU A 360 -20.79 -5.92 15.58
CA LEU A 360 -19.82 -6.14 16.66
C LEU A 360 -19.04 -7.47 16.52
N SER A 361 -19.59 -8.45 15.80
CA SER A 361 -18.96 -9.74 15.53
C SER A 361 -17.66 -9.63 14.73
N ASP A 362 -17.41 -8.51 14.05
CA ASP A 362 -16.15 -8.26 13.34
C ASP A 362 -14.97 -8.17 14.31
N TRP A 363 -15.23 -7.80 15.57
CA TRP A 363 -14.26 -7.79 16.67
C TRP A 363 -14.43 -9.01 17.61
N GLU A 364 -15.16 -10.07 17.22
CA GLU A 364 -15.38 -11.26 18.05
C GLU A 364 -14.07 -12.00 18.37
N GLY A 365 -13.76 -12.11 19.66
CA GLY A 365 -12.49 -12.66 20.14
C GLY A 365 -12.21 -12.39 21.62
N ASP A 366 -11.10 -12.97 22.08
CA ASP A 366 -10.47 -12.61 23.35
C ASP A 366 -9.19 -11.84 23.03
N TRP A 367 -9.02 -10.66 23.63
CA TRP A 367 -8.05 -9.65 23.22
C TRP A 367 -7.16 -9.23 24.38
N GLN A 368 -5.86 -9.09 24.13
CA GLN A 368 -4.86 -8.61 25.09
C GLN A 368 -4.38 -7.20 24.73
N SER A 369 -4.21 -6.32 25.71
CA SER A 369 -3.66 -4.98 25.48
C SER A 369 -2.17 -5.06 25.16
N ALA A 370 -1.70 -4.22 24.24
CA ALA A 370 -0.27 -4.04 23.98
C ALA A 370 0.46 -3.32 25.13
N TYR A 371 -0.25 -2.53 25.94
CA TYR A 371 0.36 -1.64 26.94
C TYR A 371 1.26 -2.33 27.99
N PRO A 372 0.90 -3.49 28.58
CA PRO A 372 1.81 -4.22 29.49
C PRO A 372 3.11 -4.65 28.82
N LEU A 373 3.06 -4.99 27.51
CA LEU A 373 4.20 -5.47 26.72
C LEU A 373 5.19 -4.34 26.41
N VAL A 374 4.71 -3.10 26.28
CA VAL A 374 5.60 -1.91 26.25
C VAL A 374 6.30 -1.73 27.60
N LEU A 375 5.56 -1.91 28.70
CA LEU A 375 6.07 -1.62 30.06
C LEU A 375 7.06 -2.66 30.59
N ASP A 376 6.92 -3.94 30.20
CA ASP A 376 7.87 -4.99 30.58
C ASP A 376 9.06 -5.13 29.62
N GLY A 377 8.99 -4.47 28.46
CA GLY A 377 10.06 -4.40 27.45
C GLY A 377 9.96 -5.48 26.37
N SER A 378 8.87 -6.25 26.34
CA SER A 378 8.63 -7.25 25.30
C SER A 378 8.55 -6.68 23.88
N LEU A 379 8.22 -5.39 23.73
CA LEU A 379 8.16 -4.69 22.43
C LEU A 379 9.42 -3.85 22.14
N ASP A 380 10.50 -3.96 22.92
CA ASP A 380 11.65 -3.05 22.80
C ASP A 380 12.39 -3.21 21.46
N GLU A 381 12.40 -4.40 20.89
CA GLU A 381 12.94 -4.68 19.55
C GLU A 381 12.15 -3.94 18.46
N ALA A 382 10.83 -3.74 18.63
CA ALA A 382 10.02 -2.96 17.70
C ALA A 382 10.39 -1.47 17.68
N TRP A 383 10.80 -0.94 18.83
CA TRP A 383 11.22 0.46 18.93
C TRP A 383 12.66 0.64 18.42
N GLU A 384 13.53 -0.35 18.66
CA GLU A 384 14.88 -0.39 18.06
C GLU A 384 14.79 -0.41 16.54
N HIS A 385 13.97 -1.28 15.95
CA HIS A 385 13.78 -1.37 14.50
C HIS A 385 13.12 -0.12 13.90
N LYS A 386 12.02 0.39 14.47
CA LYS A 386 11.42 1.65 13.96
C LYS A 386 12.38 2.84 14.05
N ALA A 387 13.32 2.83 15.00
CA ALA A 387 14.36 3.85 15.11
C ALA A 387 15.45 3.77 14.03
N GLU A 388 15.54 2.68 13.26
CA GLU A 388 16.46 2.56 12.11
C GLU A 388 16.08 3.53 10.99
N SER A 389 14.80 3.91 10.88
CA SER A 389 14.31 5.00 10.02
C SER A 389 14.84 6.40 10.41
N GLY A 390 15.48 6.54 11.57
CA GLY A 390 15.99 7.81 12.09
C GLY A 390 14.94 8.80 12.59
N LYS A 391 13.63 8.54 12.41
CA LYS A 391 12.54 9.49 12.71
C LYS A 391 12.35 9.75 14.22
N MET A 392 12.52 8.72 15.06
CA MET A 392 12.56 8.82 16.53
C MET A 392 13.54 7.78 17.08
N THR A 393 14.15 8.00 18.24
CA THR A 393 14.95 6.96 18.91
C THR A 393 14.06 5.85 19.48
N ALA A 394 14.64 4.67 19.76
CA ALA A 394 13.91 3.55 20.36
C ALA A 394 13.24 3.92 21.69
N GLU A 395 13.87 4.75 22.51
CA GLU A 395 13.30 5.20 23.79
C GLU A 395 12.16 6.21 23.57
N GLU A 396 12.21 7.04 22.53
CA GLU A 396 11.13 7.96 22.14
C GLU A 396 9.95 7.23 21.48
N TYR A 397 10.19 6.24 20.61
CA TYR A 397 9.14 5.36 20.08
C TYR A 397 8.46 4.61 21.23
N LYS A 398 9.24 4.04 22.15
CA LYS A 398 8.71 3.39 23.35
C LYS A 398 7.82 4.33 24.16
N ASP A 399 8.23 5.58 24.37
CA ASP A 399 7.42 6.57 25.10
C ASP A 399 6.16 7.02 24.32
N TYR A 400 6.23 7.16 23.00
CA TYR A 400 5.07 7.45 22.14
C TYR A 400 4.02 6.34 22.20
N TYR A 401 4.42 5.09 21.91
CA TYR A 401 3.53 3.94 21.99
C TYR A 401 3.10 3.63 23.44
N THR A 402 3.90 3.96 24.46
CA THR A 402 3.46 3.93 25.88
C THR A 402 2.30 4.89 26.15
N LYS A 403 2.32 6.11 25.58
CA LYS A 403 1.22 7.08 25.71
C LYS A 403 -0.01 6.61 24.91
N GLY A 404 0.19 6.22 23.65
CA GLY A 404 -0.86 5.75 22.73
C GLY A 404 -1.61 4.53 23.24
N TYR A 405 -0.89 3.43 23.51
CA TYR A 405 -1.50 2.16 23.94
C TYR A 405 -2.09 2.18 25.36
N LYS A 406 -1.78 3.21 26.16
CA LYS A 406 -2.15 3.29 27.58
C LYS A 406 -3.61 2.97 27.82
N SER A 407 -3.84 1.90 28.58
CA SER A 407 -5.17 1.36 28.86
C SER A 407 -5.33 1.05 30.36
N ASP A 408 -6.51 1.37 30.91
CA ASP A 408 -6.94 0.87 32.21
C ASP A 408 -7.37 -0.61 32.16
N TYR A 409 -7.58 -1.14 30.95
CA TYR A 409 -8.02 -2.51 30.66
C TYR A 409 -6.88 -3.36 30.07
N ASN A 410 -6.63 -4.51 30.71
CA ASN A 410 -5.60 -5.47 30.30
C ASN A 410 -6.12 -6.45 29.25
N THR A 411 -7.40 -6.84 29.33
CA THR A 411 -8.06 -7.69 28.33
C THR A 411 -9.49 -7.28 28.07
N ILE A 412 -9.95 -7.53 26.83
CA ILE A 412 -11.33 -7.36 26.39
C ILE A 412 -11.78 -8.69 25.78
N SER A 413 -12.96 -9.18 26.15
CA SER A 413 -13.61 -10.31 25.46
C SER A 413 -14.89 -9.82 24.80
N ILE A 414 -15.05 -10.11 23.51
CA ILE A 414 -16.20 -9.74 22.68
C ILE A 414 -16.81 -11.04 22.14
N HIS A 415 -18.04 -11.35 22.54
CA HIS A 415 -18.77 -12.56 22.13
C HIS A 415 -20.26 -12.22 21.97
N ASP A 416 -20.90 -12.63 20.87
CA ASP A 416 -22.25 -12.18 20.48
C ASP A 416 -22.38 -10.63 20.49
N ASP A 417 -23.34 -10.07 21.23
CA ASP A 417 -23.53 -8.62 21.46
C ASP A 417 -22.89 -8.13 22.78
N HIS A 418 -22.09 -8.97 23.46
CA HIS A 418 -21.60 -8.76 24.80
C HIS A 418 -20.10 -8.44 24.85
N ILE A 419 -19.72 -7.35 25.54
CA ILE A 419 -18.31 -6.99 25.78
C ILE A 419 -18.01 -7.01 27.26
N LYS A 420 -16.96 -7.75 27.62
CA LYS A 420 -16.43 -7.89 28.98
C LYS A 420 -15.01 -7.33 29.05
N PHE A 421 -14.85 -6.23 29.79
CA PHE A 421 -13.59 -5.56 30.05
C PHE A 421 -12.98 -6.04 31.38
N THR A 422 -11.68 -6.31 31.40
CA THR A 422 -10.95 -6.67 32.63
C THR A 422 -9.85 -5.64 32.88
N ASP A 423 -9.91 -4.95 34.02
CA ASP A 423 -8.93 -3.93 34.40
C ASP A 423 -7.61 -4.53 34.90
N ASN A 424 -6.59 -3.67 35.03
CA ASN A 424 -5.24 -4.04 35.47
C ASN A 424 -5.19 -4.65 36.90
N ASP A 425 -6.23 -4.48 37.73
CA ASP A 425 -6.39 -5.13 39.04
C ASP A 425 -7.15 -6.47 38.95
N GLY A 426 -7.56 -6.89 37.75
CA GLY A 426 -8.35 -8.10 37.49
C GLY A 426 -9.84 -7.96 37.83
N LYS A 427 -10.34 -6.73 38.01
CA LYS A 427 -11.77 -6.47 38.18
C LYS A 427 -12.45 -6.39 36.80
N VAL A 428 -13.60 -7.04 36.72
CA VAL A 428 -14.38 -7.18 35.48
C VAL A 428 -15.57 -6.22 35.49
N THR A 429 -15.83 -5.57 34.36
CA THR A 429 -17.09 -4.89 34.05
C THR A 429 -17.56 -5.27 32.64
N GLU A 430 -18.86 -5.44 32.45
CA GLU A 430 -19.41 -6.06 31.24
C GLU A 430 -20.82 -5.51 30.90
N SER A 431 -21.12 -5.37 29.62
CA SER A 431 -22.43 -4.94 29.12
C SER A 431 -22.69 -5.52 27.73
N ASP A 432 -23.97 -5.62 27.37
CA ASP A 432 -24.38 -5.76 25.98
C ASP A 432 -24.21 -4.39 25.27
N TYR A 433 -23.79 -4.39 24.01
CA TYR A 433 -23.48 -3.20 23.21
C TYR A 433 -24.28 -3.16 21.91
N LYS A 434 -24.68 -1.95 21.52
CA LYS A 434 -25.49 -1.74 20.34
C LYS A 434 -24.83 -0.77 19.37
N TYR A 435 -24.73 -1.20 18.11
CA TYR A 435 -24.22 -0.38 17.03
C TYR A 435 -25.01 0.93 16.84
N ALA A 436 -24.27 2.03 16.68
CA ALA A 436 -24.77 3.39 16.60
C ALA A 436 -24.41 4.10 15.28
N GLY A 437 -23.77 3.40 14.33
CA GLY A 437 -23.31 3.93 13.05
C GLY A 437 -21.78 4.07 13.00
N TYR A 438 -21.25 4.48 11.85
CA TYR A 438 -19.86 4.90 11.70
C TYR A 438 -19.76 6.42 11.46
N PHE A 439 -18.55 6.94 11.54
CA PHE A 439 -18.18 8.23 10.96
C PHE A 439 -16.77 8.11 10.36
N ILE A 440 -16.43 9.02 9.46
CA ILE A 440 -15.06 9.14 8.95
C ILE A 440 -14.37 10.18 9.81
N GLN A 441 -13.24 9.79 10.38
CA GLN A 441 -12.31 10.65 11.10
C GLN A 441 -11.23 11.08 10.12
N ASP A 442 -11.29 12.33 9.69
CA ASP A 442 -10.14 12.98 9.09
C ASP A 442 -9.19 13.35 10.25
N TRP A 443 -7.91 12.96 10.14
CA TRP A 443 -6.87 13.21 11.14
C TRP A 443 -6.06 14.45 10.78
N SER A 444 -5.41 15.07 11.78
CA SER A 444 -4.46 16.18 11.58
C SER A 444 -3.34 15.84 10.58
N THR A 445 -2.96 14.57 10.48
CA THR A 445 -1.97 14.04 9.54
C THR A 445 -2.44 13.90 8.09
N GLY A 446 -3.67 14.32 7.75
CA GLY A 446 -4.26 14.18 6.41
C GLY A 446 -4.76 12.77 6.06
N THR A 447 -4.50 11.79 6.91
CA THR A 447 -5.04 10.43 6.84
C THR A 447 -6.52 10.41 7.25
N ARG A 448 -7.29 9.41 6.79
CA ARG A 448 -8.74 9.29 7.02
C ARG A 448 -9.09 7.92 7.55
N ALA A 449 -9.75 7.79 8.70
CA ALA A 449 -10.14 6.50 9.30
C ALA A 449 -11.66 6.29 9.36
N ALA A 450 -12.13 5.06 9.11
CA ALA A 450 -13.47 4.66 9.50
C ALA A 450 -13.52 4.37 11.02
N MET A 451 -14.48 4.97 11.71
CA MET A 451 -14.67 4.86 13.16
C MET A 451 -16.05 4.29 13.49
N TYR A 452 -16.10 3.13 14.14
CA TYR A 452 -17.33 2.37 14.38
C TYR A 452 -17.86 2.54 15.81
N ARG A 453 -19.06 3.13 15.94
CA ARG A 453 -19.64 3.52 17.24
C ARG A 453 -20.56 2.46 17.82
N PHE A 454 -20.37 2.16 19.11
CA PHE A 454 -21.28 1.30 19.88
C PHE A 454 -21.62 1.94 21.25
N GLU A 455 -22.87 1.75 21.68
CA GLU A 455 -23.40 2.26 22.96
C GLU A 455 -23.85 1.10 23.87
N ALA A 456 -23.45 1.12 25.14
CA ALA A 456 -23.80 0.12 26.13
C ALA A 456 -25.30 0.16 26.48
N GLU A 457 -25.98 -1.00 26.47
CA GLU A 457 -27.39 -1.10 26.83
C GLU A 457 -27.64 -0.86 28.34
N ASP A 458 -26.75 -1.33 29.25
CA ASP A 458 -26.78 -0.93 30.67
C ASP A 458 -25.68 0.07 31.02
N LYS A 459 -26.07 1.35 31.04
CA LYS A 459 -25.23 2.48 31.44
C LYS A 459 -24.80 2.49 32.92
N ASN A 460 -25.25 1.51 33.72
CA ASN A 460 -24.88 1.36 35.13
C ASN A 460 -24.06 0.08 35.39
N SER A 461 -23.73 -0.68 34.34
CA SER A 461 -22.87 -1.87 34.39
C SER A 461 -21.47 -1.59 34.97
N GLY A 462 -20.97 -0.37 34.75
CA GLY A 462 -19.58 0.00 34.99
C GLY A 462 -18.65 -0.33 33.81
N ALA A 463 -19.18 -0.85 32.71
CA ALA A 463 -18.48 -0.87 31.42
C ALA A 463 -18.59 0.51 30.74
N PRO A 464 -17.68 0.87 29.82
CA PRO A 464 -17.70 2.15 29.11
C PRO A 464 -19.01 2.37 28.34
N VAL A 465 -19.73 3.47 28.57
CA VAL A 465 -21.06 3.67 27.96
C VAL A 465 -21.00 3.89 26.44
N TYR A 466 -19.95 4.53 25.94
CA TYR A 466 -19.74 4.88 24.54
C TYR A 466 -18.37 4.38 24.11
N ILE A 467 -18.30 3.61 23.03
CA ILE A 467 -17.03 3.11 22.47
C ILE A 467 -16.94 3.36 20.97
N GLU A 468 -15.71 3.57 20.49
CA GLU A 468 -15.37 3.74 19.07
C GLU A 468 -14.24 2.77 18.72
N PHE A 469 -14.47 1.85 17.78
CA PHE A 469 -13.43 1.00 17.22
C PHE A 469 -12.82 1.62 15.97
N ASN A 470 -11.52 1.44 15.82
CA ASN A 470 -10.80 1.58 14.57
C ASN A 470 -9.71 0.51 14.49
N ASP A 471 -9.76 -0.25 13.41
CA ASP A 471 -8.92 -1.40 13.06
C ASP A 471 -8.54 -1.29 11.58
N HIS A 472 -8.48 -0.06 11.08
CA HIS A 472 -8.11 0.35 9.72
C HIS A 472 -9.05 -0.11 8.58
N ILE A 473 -9.82 -1.17 8.80
CA ILE A 473 -10.81 -1.79 7.89
C ILE A 473 -12.10 -0.93 7.73
N ILE A 474 -12.52 -0.69 6.49
CA ILE A 474 -13.71 0.14 6.15
C ILE A 474 -14.99 -0.64 5.79
N GLU A 475 -14.96 -1.97 5.75
CA GLU A 475 -16.13 -2.81 5.47
C GLU A 475 -16.20 -4.10 6.31
N PRO A 476 -17.30 -4.90 6.29
CA PRO A 476 -17.42 -6.08 7.16
C PRO A 476 -16.38 -7.18 6.93
N GLU A 477 -15.34 -7.13 7.75
CA GLU A 477 -14.21 -8.06 7.82
C GLU A 477 -13.76 -8.17 9.28
N LYS A 478 -13.05 -9.26 9.63
CA LYS A 478 -12.63 -9.52 11.01
C LYS A 478 -11.38 -8.72 11.34
N ALA A 479 -11.37 -8.04 12.49
CA ALA A 479 -10.18 -7.35 12.99
C ALA A 479 -9.03 -8.33 13.30
N GLU A 480 -7.79 -7.89 13.06
CA GLU A 480 -6.55 -8.60 13.45
C GLU A 480 -5.92 -7.96 14.71
N HIS A 481 -5.92 -6.63 14.77
CA HIS A 481 -5.82 -5.81 15.98
C HIS A 481 -6.86 -4.69 15.93
N PHE A 482 -7.04 -3.96 17.03
CA PHE A 482 -7.83 -2.72 17.00
C PHE A 482 -7.37 -1.69 18.02
N HIS A 483 -7.64 -0.43 17.70
CA HIS A 483 -7.68 0.72 18.59
C HIS A 483 -9.12 0.92 19.09
N ILE A 484 -9.29 1.13 20.40
CA ILE A 484 -10.61 1.40 21.00
C ILE A 484 -10.61 2.65 21.87
N ARG A 485 -11.44 3.62 21.51
CA ARG A 485 -11.70 4.82 22.32
C ARG A 485 -12.95 4.61 23.18
N MET A 486 -12.99 5.24 24.36
CA MET A 486 -14.01 4.95 25.38
C MET A 486 -14.45 6.21 26.14
N SER A 487 -15.75 6.38 26.37
CA SER A 487 -16.30 7.43 27.24
C SER A 487 -17.53 6.96 28.01
N ASN A 488 -17.81 7.60 29.15
CA ASN A 488 -19.03 7.37 29.94
C ASN A 488 -20.06 8.50 29.81
N GLU A 489 -19.75 9.56 29.05
CA GLU A 489 -20.58 10.77 28.95
C GLU A 489 -21.27 10.92 27.58
N SER A 490 -20.50 10.84 26.48
CA SER A 490 -20.95 10.87 25.09
C SER A 490 -19.79 10.54 24.13
N TYR A 491 -20.08 10.25 22.86
CA TYR A 491 -19.04 10.16 21.81
C TYR A 491 -18.21 11.46 21.73
N ASP A 492 -18.86 12.62 21.72
CA ASP A 492 -18.21 13.95 21.75
C ASP A 492 -17.41 14.23 23.05
N ALA A 493 -17.42 13.31 24.02
CA ALA A 493 -16.67 13.37 25.27
C ALA A 493 -15.61 12.26 25.36
N ILE A 494 -15.24 11.67 24.22
CA ILE A 494 -13.96 11.01 24.03
C ILE A 494 -12.94 12.14 23.83
N VAL A 495 -11.94 12.18 24.71
CA VAL A 495 -10.93 13.25 24.76
C VAL A 495 -9.61 12.67 24.31
N ASP A 496 -8.84 13.45 23.54
CA ASP A 496 -7.49 13.09 23.06
C ASP A 496 -7.47 11.83 22.14
N PRO A 497 -8.20 11.84 21.01
CA PRO A 497 -8.27 10.70 20.09
C PRO A 497 -6.95 10.42 19.33
N GLU A 498 -6.00 11.36 19.35
CA GLU A 498 -4.70 11.27 18.69
C GLU A 498 -3.57 10.90 19.67
N GLY A 499 -3.64 11.36 20.93
CA GLY A 499 -2.66 11.03 21.99
C GLY A 499 -2.95 9.75 22.78
N ASN A 500 -4.19 9.23 22.77
CA ASN A 500 -4.52 7.96 23.41
C ASN A 500 -5.47 7.08 22.57
N TRP A 501 -4.93 5.95 22.12
CA TRP A 501 -5.57 4.95 21.26
C TRP A 501 -5.25 3.55 21.80
N PRO A 502 -5.92 3.14 22.91
CA PRO A 502 -5.75 1.83 23.53
C PRO A 502 -5.82 0.70 22.51
N THR A 503 -4.72 -0.03 22.35
CA THR A 503 -4.56 -1.03 21.29
C THR A 503 -4.56 -2.45 21.85
N PHE A 504 -5.25 -3.33 21.13
CA PHE A 504 -5.49 -4.71 21.51
C PHE A 504 -5.21 -5.65 20.35
N PHE A 505 -4.50 -6.74 20.65
CA PHE A 505 -4.14 -7.82 19.74
C PHE A 505 -4.79 -9.13 20.21
N ASP A 506 -4.89 -10.15 19.35
CA ASP A 506 -5.47 -11.45 19.73
C ASP A 506 -4.74 -12.05 20.95
N ALA A 507 -5.50 -12.50 21.96
CA ALA A 507 -4.96 -12.98 23.24
C ALA A 507 -4.21 -14.33 23.14
N SER A 508 -4.15 -14.95 21.95
CA SER A 508 -3.34 -16.14 21.68
C SER A 508 -1.92 -15.84 21.19
N LEU A 509 -1.64 -14.61 20.73
CA LEU A 509 -0.29 -14.17 20.34
C LEU A 509 0.67 -14.16 21.54
N SER A 510 1.93 -14.50 21.30
CA SER A 510 3.00 -14.32 22.30
C SER A 510 3.48 -12.87 22.33
N PRO A 511 4.19 -12.44 23.38
CA PRO A 511 4.81 -11.10 23.42
C PRO A 511 5.72 -10.83 22.22
N GLU A 512 6.46 -11.83 21.76
CA GLU A 512 7.28 -11.77 20.55
C GLU A 512 6.41 -11.61 19.30
N GLY A 513 5.31 -12.37 19.18
CA GLY A 513 4.37 -12.19 18.07
C GLY A 513 3.79 -10.78 18.02
N VAL A 514 3.38 -10.20 19.16
CA VAL A 514 2.93 -8.81 19.20
C VAL A 514 4.08 -7.82 18.90
N CYS A 515 5.34 -8.16 19.20
CA CYS A 515 6.50 -7.36 18.78
C CYS A 515 6.66 -7.37 17.26
N ASP A 516 6.54 -8.53 16.62
CA ASP A 516 6.63 -8.71 15.17
C ASP A 516 5.48 -7.95 14.44
N GLU A 517 4.23 -8.06 14.94
CA GLU A 517 3.09 -7.28 14.41
C GLU A 517 3.30 -5.75 14.57
N VAL A 518 3.96 -5.32 15.65
CA VAL A 518 4.22 -3.90 15.92
C VAL A 518 5.41 -3.37 15.13
N ILE A 519 6.44 -4.18 14.87
CA ILE A 519 7.51 -3.90 13.88
C ILE A 519 6.87 -3.61 12.53
N GLY A 520 5.95 -4.47 12.09
CA GLY A 520 5.48 -4.54 10.72
C GLY A 520 6.35 -5.48 9.88
N HIS A 521 5.97 -5.68 8.62
CA HIS A 521 6.64 -6.57 7.67
C HIS A 521 8.03 -6.07 7.19
N ASP A 522 8.99 -5.81 8.09
CA ASP A 522 10.36 -5.37 7.70
C ASP A 522 11.52 -6.09 8.42
N SER A 523 11.29 -6.94 9.43
CA SER A 523 12.39 -7.75 10.00
C SER A 523 11.97 -9.06 10.70
N LYS A 524 11.69 -10.10 9.91
CA LYS A 524 11.88 -11.47 10.41
C LYS A 524 13.34 -11.87 10.35
N LYS A 525 13.88 -12.19 11.52
CA LYS A 525 15.26 -12.68 11.72
C LYS A 525 15.53 -13.95 10.90
N GLU A 526 16.53 -13.91 10.02
CA GLU A 526 17.29 -15.11 9.61
C GLU A 526 18.73 -15.05 10.16
N GLU A 527 19.27 -16.22 10.52
CA GLU A 527 20.56 -16.34 11.23
C GLU A 527 21.77 -16.36 10.27
N GLU A 528 22.85 -15.69 10.70
CA GLU A 528 24.25 -15.81 10.23
C GLU A 528 24.55 -16.67 8.98
N HIS A 529 24.71 -16.06 7.80
CA HIS A 529 25.59 -16.61 6.76
C HIS A 529 26.43 -15.55 5.99
N ASP A 530 27.74 -15.64 6.23
CA ASP A 530 28.87 -14.84 5.74
C ASP A 530 29.13 -14.96 4.21
N HIS A 531 28.87 -13.90 3.41
CA HIS A 531 29.43 -13.64 2.05
C HIS A 531 29.29 -12.13 1.71
N GLU A 532 30.38 -11.38 1.50
CA GLU A 532 31.01 -10.98 0.21
C GLU A 532 30.17 -10.05 -0.71
N HIS A 533 30.80 -8.96 -1.17
CA HIS A 533 30.18 -7.82 -1.89
C HIS A 533 29.50 -8.17 -3.24
N GLU A 534 28.26 -7.72 -3.42
CA GLU A 534 27.59 -7.40 -4.71
C GLU A 534 26.88 -6.05 -4.49
N GLU A 535 27.16 -4.99 -5.25
CA GLU A 535 26.42 -4.54 -6.46
C GLU A 535 24.89 -4.55 -6.27
N GLY A 536 24.25 -3.38 -6.45
CA GLY A 536 22.86 -3.13 -6.02
C GLY A 536 21.85 -4.09 -6.64
N GLU A 537 20.84 -4.46 -5.86
CA GLU A 537 19.93 -5.56 -6.20
C GLU A 537 19.19 -5.28 -7.51
N GLU A 538 19.27 -6.25 -8.44
CA GLU A 538 18.59 -6.16 -9.74
C GLU A 538 17.11 -6.53 -9.57
N GLU A 539 16.18 -5.60 -9.79
CA GLU A 539 14.74 -5.89 -9.82
C GLU A 539 14.38 -6.78 -11.02
N TYR A 540 13.51 -7.79 -10.84
CA TYR A 540 13.14 -8.73 -11.90
C TYR A 540 11.69 -8.56 -12.36
N ASP A 541 11.47 -8.61 -13.69
CA ASP A 541 10.13 -8.69 -14.29
C ASP A 541 9.49 -10.03 -13.93
N GLU A 542 8.35 -9.96 -13.24
CA GLU A 542 7.60 -11.08 -12.69
C GLU A 542 6.61 -11.72 -13.68
N HIS A 543 6.36 -11.08 -14.82
CA HIS A 543 5.30 -11.43 -15.78
C HIS A 543 5.68 -12.64 -16.67
N VAL A 544 6.38 -13.60 -16.07
CA VAL A 544 6.96 -14.80 -16.69
C VAL A 544 5.95 -15.64 -17.47
N TRP A 545 4.67 -15.60 -17.09
CA TRP A 545 3.58 -16.33 -17.73
C TRP A 545 3.23 -15.79 -19.12
N LEU A 546 3.67 -14.59 -19.50
CA LEU A 546 3.44 -14.04 -20.85
C LEU A 546 4.39 -14.64 -21.91
N SER A 547 5.42 -15.39 -21.49
CA SER A 547 6.16 -16.29 -22.39
C SER A 547 5.48 -17.66 -22.49
N LEU A 548 5.12 -18.05 -23.73
CA LEU A 548 4.68 -19.41 -24.04
C LEU A 548 5.81 -20.44 -23.90
N LYS A 549 7.08 -20.02 -23.84
CA LYS A 549 8.22 -20.91 -23.61
C LYS A 549 8.39 -21.18 -22.12
N ASN A 550 8.32 -20.14 -21.27
CA ASN A 550 8.26 -20.27 -19.81
C ASN A 550 7.07 -21.11 -19.38
N ALA A 551 5.86 -20.83 -19.91
CA ALA A 551 4.65 -21.59 -19.59
C ALA A 551 4.81 -23.12 -19.78
N LYS A 552 5.56 -23.58 -20.80
CA LYS A 552 5.85 -25.02 -20.99
C LYS A 552 6.77 -25.60 -19.90
N VAL A 553 7.73 -24.82 -19.41
CA VAL A 553 8.63 -25.21 -18.30
C VAL A 553 7.84 -25.27 -16.99
N LEU A 554 7.06 -24.23 -16.69
CA LEU A 554 6.27 -24.10 -15.48
C LEU A 554 5.19 -25.19 -15.41
N CYS A 555 4.45 -25.45 -16.51
CA CYS A 555 3.51 -26.57 -16.59
C CYS A 555 4.16 -27.94 -16.28
N ALA A 556 5.43 -28.15 -16.68
CA ALA A 556 6.13 -29.41 -16.43
C ALA A 556 6.54 -29.58 -14.96
N GLU A 557 6.88 -28.49 -14.26
CA GLU A 557 7.14 -28.53 -12.82
C GLU A 557 5.84 -28.69 -12.01
N ILE A 558 4.74 -28.08 -12.46
CA ILE A 558 3.40 -28.30 -11.90
C ILE A 558 3.00 -29.77 -12.01
N GLU A 559 3.13 -30.40 -13.19
CA GLU A 559 2.84 -31.83 -13.38
C GLU A 559 3.66 -32.73 -12.45
N LYS A 560 4.95 -32.43 -12.28
CA LYS A 560 5.85 -33.16 -11.40
C LYS A 560 5.43 -33.09 -9.92
N ASN A 561 4.89 -31.95 -9.47
CA ASN A 561 4.36 -31.82 -8.11
C ASN A 561 2.96 -32.45 -7.96
N LEU A 562 2.12 -32.42 -9.00
CA LEU A 562 0.85 -33.16 -9.04
C LEU A 562 1.08 -34.68 -8.98
N GLU A 563 2.08 -35.24 -9.68
CA GLU A 563 2.52 -36.64 -9.51
C GLU A 563 2.99 -36.92 -8.06
N ALA A 564 3.68 -35.97 -7.43
CA ALA A 564 4.19 -36.15 -6.08
C ALA A 564 3.07 -36.23 -5.01
N ILE A 565 1.97 -35.48 -5.18
CA ILE A 565 0.82 -35.54 -4.26
C ILE A 565 -0.17 -36.66 -4.63
N ASP A 566 -0.43 -36.91 -5.92
CA ASP A 566 -1.36 -37.95 -6.39
C ASP A 566 -0.76 -38.95 -7.40
N SER A 567 0.26 -39.67 -6.94
CA SER A 567 0.97 -40.72 -7.70
C SER A 567 0.08 -41.83 -8.32
N ALA A 568 -1.20 -41.93 -7.93
CA ALA A 568 -2.14 -42.87 -8.52
C ALA A 568 -2.54 -42.50 -9.97
N ASN A 569 -2.59 -41.20 -10.27
CA ASN A 569 -3.09 -40.65 -11.54
C ASN A 569 -1.99 -39.98 -12.38
N ALA A 570 -0.73 -40.02 -11.93
CA ALA A 570 0.44 -39.41 -12.59
C ALA A 570 0.58 -39.71 -14.10
N ALA A 571 0.22 -40.92 -14.55
CA ALA A 571 0.29 -41.28 -15.97
C ALA A 571 -0.70 -40.48 -16.84
N ASP A 572 -1.83 -40.05 -16.28
CA ASP A 572 -2.83 -39.23 -16.96
C ASP A 572 -2.41 -37.75 -16.95
N TYR A 573 -1.87 -37.25 -15.83
CA TYR A 573 -1.30 -35.88 -15.76
C TYR A 573 -0.21 -35.68 -16.80
N LYS A 574 0.71 -36.65 -16.94
CA LYS A 574 1.73 -36.64 -18.00
C LYS A 574 1.13 -36.58 -19.40
N ALA A 575 0.08 -37.36 -19.67
CA ALA A 575 -0.58 -37.38 -20.97
C ALA A 575 -1.33 -36.05 -21.27
N ASN A 576 -1.92 -35.45 -20.24
CA ASN A 576 -2.56 -34.13 -20.33
C ASN A 576 -1.52 -33.02 -20.56
N LEU A 577 -0.39 -33.05 -19.84
CA LEU A 577 0.75 -32.15 -20.06
C LEU A 577 1.30 -32.25 -21.49
N ASP A 578 1.58 -33.46 -22.00
CA ASP A 578 2.06 -33.66 -23.38
C ASP A 578 1.09 -33.06 -24.41
N SER A 579 -0.22 -33.17 -24.16
CA SER A 579 -1.29 -32.57 -24.96
C SER A 579 -1.28 -31.03 -24.86
N TYR A 580 -1.13 -30.47 -23.65
CA TYR A 580 -1.11 -29.02 -23.40
C TYR A 580 0.14 -28.35 -23.96
N ILE A 581 1.33 -28.94 -23.78
CA ILE A 581 2.59 -28.50 -24.38
C ILE A 581 2.49 -28.47 -25.91
N SER A 582 1.73 -29.39 -26.51
CA SER A 582 1.45 -29.36 -27.95
C SER A 582 0.62 -28.12 -28.34
N LYS A 583 -0.44 -27.77 -27.60
CA LYS A 583 -1.23 -26.53 -27.80
C LYS A 583 -0.35 -25.28 -27.67
N LEU A 584 0.43 -25.19 -26.58
CA LEU A 584 1.36 -24.08 -26.33
C LEU A 584 2.37 -23.94 -27.47
N SER A 585 2.89 -25.06 -27.98
CA SER A 585 3.87 -25.07 -29.07
C SER A 585 3.27 -24.68 -30.42
N ASP A 586 2.03 -25.06 -30.72
CA ASP A 586 1.35 -24.64 -31.96
C ASP A 586 1.08 -23.11 -31.95
N LEU A 587 0.77 -22.53 -30.79
CA LEU A 587 0.56 -21.08 -30.64
C LEU A 587 1.89 -20.29 -30.68
N ASP A 588 2.93 -20.76 -29.99
CA ASP A 588 4.31 -20.22 -30.03
C ASP A 588 4.87 -20.19 -31.46
N ASN A 589 4.76 -21.31 -32.20
CA ASN A 589 5.12 -21.35 -33.63
C ASN A 589 4.29 -20.37 -34.48
N SER A 590 3.03 -20.12 -34.11
CA SER A 590 2.18 -19.16 -34.80
C SER A 590 2.65 -17.72 -34.56
N PHE A 591 2.94 -17.33 -33.31
CA PHE A 591 3.53 -16.03 -32.97
C PHE A 591 4.87 -15.81 -33.68
N GLN A 592 5.79 -16.77 -33.65
CA GLN A 592 7.06 -16.66 -34.37
C GLN A 592 6.84 -16.47 -35.88
N THR A 593 5.92 -17.24 -36.49
CA THR A 593 5.60 -17.11 -37.93
C THR A 593 5.01 -15.73 -38.26
N LEU A 594 4.18 -15.17 -37.38
CA LEU A 594 3.64 -13.83 -37.51
C LEU A 594 4.77 -12.79 -37.48
N VAL A 595 5.60 -12.79 -36.44
CA VAL A 595 6.68 -11.82 -36.23
C VAL A 595 7.79 -11.93 -37.29
N ASP A 596 8.09 -13.14 -37.79
CA ASP A 596 8.99 -13.35 -38.92
C ASP A 596 8.49 -12.68 -40.22
N SER A 597 7.17 -12.61 -40.38
CA SER A 597 6.50 -12.01 -41.55
C SER A 597 6.17 -10.52 -41.39
N ALA A 598 6.28 -9.99 -40.17
CA ALA A 598 5.82 -8.66 -39.80
C ALA A 598 6.65 -7.53 -40.43
N SER A 599 5.95 -6.51 -40.93
CA SER A 599 6.50 -5.24 -41.41
C SER A 599 6.83 -4.27 -40.26
N VAL A 600 6.05 -4.34 -39.17
CA VAL A 600 6.20 -3.57 -37.94
C VAL A 600 6.71 -4.51 -36.84
N LYS A 601 7.85 -4.17 -36.22
CA LYS A 601 8.48 -4.96 -35.15
C LYS A 601 8.64 -4.21 -33.83
N THR A 602 8.22 -2.96 -33.77
CA THR A 602 8.25 -2.13 -32.56
C THR A 602 6.83 -1.85 -32.10
N LEU A 603 6.54 -2.10 -30.83
CA LEU A 603 5.26 -1.80 -30.19
C LEU A 603 5.35 -0.46 -29.45
N VAL A 604 4.25 0.28 -29.38
CA VAL A 604 4.18 1.52 -28.58
C VAL A 604 3.00 1.40 -27.63
N PHE A 605 3.28 1.32 -26.33
CA PHE A 605 2.28 1.24 -25.27
C PHE A 605 2.06 2.64 -24.68
N GLY A 606 0.79 2.98 -24.43
CA GLY A 606 0.38 4.16 -23.66
C GLY A 606 -0.12 3.72 -22.29
N ASP A 607 0.65 2.87 -21.63
CA ASP A 607 0.30 2.06 -20.47
C ASP A 607 1.59 1.41 -19.88
N ARG A 608 1.44 0.62 -18.83
CA ARG A 608 2.49 -0.24 -18.23
C ARG A 608 2.91 -1.37 -19.18
N PHE A 609 4.09 -1.96 -18.98
CA PHE A 609 4.65 -2.95 -19.91
C PHE A 609 5.05 -4.31 -19.27
N PRO A 610 4.09 -5.23 -19.07
CA PRO A 610 4.37 -6.59 -18.57
C PRO A 610 4.88 -7.57 -19.65
N PHE A 611 5.14 -7.11 -20.88
CA PHE A 611 5.37 -8.00 -22.03
C PHE A 611 6.85 -8.31 -22.31
N ARG A 612 7.77 -8.11 -21.36
CA ARG A 612 9.23 -8.26 -21.59
C ARG A 612 9.62 -9.63 -22.13
N TYR A 613 9.26 -10.71 -21.43
CA TYR A 613 9.58 -12.07 -21.87
C TYR A 613 8.99 -12.38 -23.25
N PHE A 614 7.82 -11.81 -23.56
CA PHE A 614 7.17 -11.97 -24.86
C PHE A 614 7.93 -11.27 -25.99
N VAL A 615 8.40 -10.03 -25.80
CA VAL A 615 9.15 -9.32 -26.85
C VAL A 615 10.55 -9.91 -27.06
N ASP A 616 11.23 -10.32 -25.99
CA ASP A 616 12.48 -11.07 -26.04
C ASP A 616 12.30 -12.40 -26.80
N ASP A 617 11.20 -13.12 -26.55
CA ASP A 617 10.93 -14.44 -27.12
C ASP A 617 10.84 -14.43 -28.65
N TYR A 618 10.29 -13.38 -29.24
CA TYR A 618 10.05 -13.27 -30.68
C TYR A 618 10.93 -12.24 -31.40
N GLY A 619 11.79 -11.52 -30.67
CA GLY A 619 12.67 -10.48 -31.21
C GLY A 619 11.90 -9.23 -31.68
N LEU A 620 10.97 -8.77 -30.84
CA LEU A 620 10.27 -7.50 -30.97
C LEU A 620 10.99 -6.42 -30.15
N ASP A 621 10.69 -5.16 -30.46
CA ASP A 621 11.12 -4.00 -29.69
C ASP A 621 9.89 -3.25 -29.17
N TYR A 622 10.07 -2.34 -28.22
CA TYR A 622 8.96 -1.59 -27.62
C TYR A 622 9.38 -0.24 -27.04
N PHE A 623 8.39 0.64 -26.93
CA PHE A 623 8.38 1.82 -26.05
C PHE A 623 7.08 1.79 -25.24
N ALA A 624 7.10 2.22 -23.99
CA ALA A 624 5.94 2.23 -23.10
C ALA A 624 5.87 3.52 -22.28
N ALA A 625 4.76 3.74 -21.56
CA ALA A 625 4.64 4.87 -20.65
C ALA A 625 5.41 4.60 -19.34
N PHE A 626 5.30 3.38 -18.82
CA PHE A 626 5.92 2.94 -17.57
C PHE A 626 6.52 1.52 -17.74
N ILE A 627 7.29 1.08 -16.74
CA ILE A 627 7.75 -0.30 -16.59
C ILE A 627 6.58 -1.27 -16.24
N GLY A 628 6.85 -2.56 -16.05
CA GLY A 628 5.82 -3.57 -15.78
C GLY A 628 5.05 -3.35 -14.47
N CYS A 629 5.78 -3.12 -13.38
CA CYS A 629 5.27 -3.12 -12.01
C CYS A 629 4.78 -1.74 -11.48
N SER A 630 4.82 -0.70 -12.31
CA SER A 630 4.48 0.67 -11.90
C SER A 630 3.05 0.80 -11.34
N ALA A 631 2.85 1.67 -10.36
CA ALA A 631 1.53 2.07 -9.84
C ALA A 631 0.93 3.28 -10.57
N GLU A 632 1.70 3.93 -11.45
CA GLU A 632 1.36 5.21 -12.07
C GLU A 632 0.06 5.20 -12.89
N SER A 633 -0.79 6.20 -12.64
CA SER A 633 -2.05 6.39 -13.38
C SER A 633 -2.04 7.58 -14.35
N GLU A 634 -1.06 8.49 -14.23
CA GLU A 634 -0.84 9.62 -15.13
C GLU A 634 0.59 9.62 -15.67
N ALA A 635 0.76 9.99 -16.94
CA ALA A 635 2.08 10.07 -17.58
C ALA A 635 2.48 11.54 -17.79
N SER A 636 3.76 11.83 -17.53
CA SER A 636 4.38 13.14 -17.72
C SER A 636 4.21 13.66 -19.16
N PHE A 637 4.28 14.98 -19.31
CA PHE A 637 4.20 15.61 -20.63
C PHE A 637 5.34 15.15 -21.54
N GLU A 638 6.53 14.92 -20.96
CA GLU A 638 7.74 14.41 -21.56
C GLU A 638 7.52 13.02 -22.16
N THR A 639 6.99 12.08 -21.36
CA THR A 639 6.65 10.70 -21.77
C THR A 639 5.57 10.68 -22.86
N ILE A 640 4.47 11.43 -22.66
CA ILE A 640 3.41 11.56 -23.69
C ILE A 640 3.99 12.10 -25.00
N LYS A 641 4.82 13.14 -24.92
CA LYS A 641 5.46 13.77 -26.08
C LYS A 641 6.43 12.82 -26.78
N PHE A 642 7.25 12.08 -26.02
CA PHE A 642 8.20 11.12 -26.56
C PHE A 642 7.47 10.02 -27.34
N LEU A 643 6.48 9.38 -26.73
CA LEU A 643 5.68 8.33 -27.37
C LEU A 643 4.89 8.87 -28.57
N SER A 644 4.36 10.09 -28.50
CA SER A 644 3.77 10.79 -29.65
C SER A 644 4.74 10.97 -30.81
N ASP A 645 6.00 11.29 -30.54
CA ASP A 645 7.04 11.45 -31.56
C ASP A 645 7.52 10.08 -32.08
N LYS A 646 7.57 9.03 -31.25
CA LYS A 646 7.81 7.63 -31.71
C LYS A 646 6.72 7.10 -32.64
N ILE A 647 5.44 7.36 -32.37
CA ILE A 647 4.33 7.04 -33.30
C ILE A 647 4.53 7.68 -34.69
N LYS A 648 5.12 8.88 -34.76
CA LYS A 648 5.49 9.55 -36.02
C LYS A 648 6.76 8.99 -36.64
N GLU A 649 7.79 8.72 -35.84
CA GLU A 649 9.12 8.25 -36.29
C GLU A 649 9.03 6.85 -36.92
N LEU A 650 8.31 5.94 -36.26
CA LEU A 650 8.15 4.54 -36.64
C LEU A 650 7.03 4.31 -37.66
N ASP A 651 6.26 5.36 -37.99
CA ASP A 651 5.02 5.31 -38.79
C ASP A 651 3.99 4.29 -38.26
N CYS A 652 3.92 4.10 -36.95
CA CYS A 652 2.96 3.19 -36.30
C CYS A 652 1.51 3.70 -36.43
N ASP A 653 0.57 2.79 -36.70
CA ASP A 653 -0.88 3.06 -36.79
C ASP A 653 -1.65 2.60 -35.53
N THR A 654 -0.94 2.23 -34.46
CA THR A 654 -1.54 1.67 -33.24
C THR A 654 -0.74 2.05 -32.00
N VAL A 655 -1.45 2.42 -30.94
CA VAL A 655 -0.96 2.48 -29.55
C VAL A 655 -1.60 1.31 -28.80
N PHE A 656 -0.84 0.62 -27.97
CA PHE A 656 -1.31 -0.50 -27.15
C PHE A 656 -1.65 -0.04 -25.73
N THR A 657 -2.62 -0.72 -25.11
CA THR A 657 -2.97 -0.60 -23.69
C THR A 657 -3.21 -1.99 -23.10
N LEU A 658 -3.22 -2.09 -21.78
CA LEU A 658 -3.63 -3.30 -21.07
C LEU A 658 -5.16 -3.46 -21.05
N GLU A 659 -5.63 -4.60 -20.54
CA GLU A 659 -7.01 -4.77 -20.11
C GLU A 659 -7.39 -3.72 -19.05
N ASN A 660 -8.68 -3.40 -18.97
CA ASN A 660 -9.27 -2.46 -17.99
C ASN A 660 -8.75 -1.00 -18.03
N SER A 661 -7.71 -0.71 -18.81
CA SER A 661 -7.13 0.62 -19.03
C SER A 661 -8.17 1.70 -19.39
N ASN A 662 -8.06 2.87 -18.74
CA ASN A 662 -8.88 4.06 -19.01
C ASN A 662 -8.62 4.65 -20.41
N LYS A 663 -7.45 4.34 -20.99
CA LYS A 663 -6.96 4.75 -22.32
C LYS A 663 -6.63 6.25 -22.45
N ASP A 664 -6.55 6.99 -21.35
CA ASP A 664 -6.33 8.45 -21.39
C ASP A 664 -4.91 8.82 -21.84
N ILE A 665 -3.89 8.12 -21.33
CA ILE A 665 -2.49 8.25 -21.81
C ILE A 665 -2.41 7.92 -23.31
N ALA A 666 -2.99 6.80 -23.75
CA ALA A 666 -3.03 6.44 -25.17
C ALA A 666 -3.77 7.48 -26.04
N ASN A 667 -4.87 8.05 -25.55
CA ASN A 667 -5.58 9.15 -26.22
C ASN A 667 -4.74 10.43 -26.30
N ALA A 668 -3.98 10.75 -25.26
CA ALA A 668 -3.06 11.89 -25.23
C ALA A 668 -1.90 11.70 -26.22
N ILE A 669 -1.31 10.50 -26.29
CA ILE A 669 -0.27 10.12 -27.26
C ILE A 669 -0.79 10.25 -28.69
N ILE A 670 -1.99 9.75 -28.98
CA ILE A 670 -2.60 9.87 -30.32
C ILE A 670 -2.83 11.35 -30.67
N SER A 671 -3.38 12.14 -29.73
CA SER A 671 -3.71 13.55 -29.94
C SER A 671 -2.47 14.40 -30.20
N ASN A 672 -1.41 14.23 -29.42
CA ASN A 672 -0.14 14.95 -29.57
C ASN A 672 0.72 14.41 -30.73
N SER A 673 0.46 13.20 -31.22
CA SER A 673 1.11 12.71 -32.44
C SER A 673 0.74 13.55 -33.66
N GLY A 674 -0.50 14.05 -33.74
CA GLY A 674 -1.04 14.71 -34.94
C GLY A 674 -1.15 13.80 -36.17
N LYS A 675 -0.83 12.50 -36.04
CA LYS A 675 -1.05 11.48 -37.07
C LYS A 675 -2.53 11.13 -37.09
N LYS A 676 -3.08 10.85 -38.28
CA LYS A 676 -4.48 10.45 -38.46
C LYS A 676 -4.59 8.95 -38.48
N ASP A 677 -5.78 8.47 -38.11
CA ASP A 677 -6.19 7.06 -38.22
C ASP A 677 -5.38 6.06 -37.34
N VAL A 678 -4.59 6.57 -36.37
CA VAL A 678 -4.00 5.79 -35.28
C VAL A 678 -5.12 5.23 -34.39
N LYS A 679 -4.99 3.96 -33.99
CA LYS A 679 -5.99 3.24 -33.18
C LYS A 679 -5.42 2.87 -31.82
N ILE A 680 -6.30 2.57 -30.87
CA ILE A 680 -5.93 1.87 -29.64
C ILE A 680 -6.22 0.38 -29.82
N ALA A 681 -5.28 -0.46 -29.45
CA ALA A 681 -5.43 -1.91 -29.39
C ALA A 681 -5.12 -2.41 -27.97
N GLU A 682 -5.85 -3.42 -27.53
CA GLU A 682 -5.72 -4.00 -26.19
C GLU A 682 -4.91 -5.30 -26.28
N LEU A 683 -3.85 -5.42 -25.48
CA LEU A 683 -3.18 -6.69 -25.24
C LEU A 683 -3.44 -7.07 -23.79
N ASN A 684 -3.85 -8.33 -23.60
CA ASN A 684 -4.22 -8.86 -22.30
C ASN A 684 -2.97 -9.37 -21.59
N SER A 685 -2.66 -8.88 -20.38
CA SER A 685 -1.55 -9.38 -19.58
C SER A 685 -1.92 -10.62 -18.76
N LEU A 686 -3.21 -10.96 -18.66
CA LEU A 686 -3.77 -12.11 -17.94
C LEU A 686 -3.71 -12.01 -16.41
N GLN A 687 -3.22 -10.90 -15.83
CA GLN A 687 -3.17 -10.73 -14.37
C GLN A 687 -4.56 -10.51 -13.75
N SER A 688 -5.42 -9.75 -14.42
CA SER A 688 -6.75 -9.35 -13.90
C SER A 688 -7.92 -10.22 -14.38
N VAL A 689 -7.71 -11.52 -14.57
CA VAL A 689 -8.75 -12.44 -15.09
C VAL A 689 -9.65 -12.92 -13.95
N SER A 690 -10.95 -12.57 -14.01
CA SER A 690 -11.91 -12.90 -12.95
C SER A 690 -12.55 -14.28 -13.10
N LYS A 691 -13.15 -14.81 -12.02
CA LYS A 691 -14.08 -15.97 -12.08
C LYS A 691 -15.18 -15.80 -13.14
N SER A 692 -15.61 -14.58 -13.44
CA SER A 692 -16.67 -14.31 -14.42
C SER A 692 -16.20 -14.49 -15.86
N ASP A 693 -14.93 -14.22 -16.14
CA ASP A 693 -14.29 -14.46 -17.44
C ASP A 693 -14.09 -15.95 -17.68
N ILE A 694 -13.60 -16.68 -16.67
CA ILE A 694 -13.47 -18.15 -16.71
C ILE A 694 -14.84 -18.79 -16.97
N SER A 695 -15.88 -18.31 -16.27
CA SER A 695 -17.27 -18.76 -16.47
C SER A 695 -17.82 -18.43 -17.86
N SER A 696 -17.28 -17.40 -18.51
CA SER A 696 -17.60 -16.99 -19.88
C SER A 696 -16.77 -17.74 -20.94
N GLY A 697 -15.82 -18.59 -20.51
CA GLY A 697 -15.01 -19.46 -21.37
C GLY A 697 -13.55 -19.04 -21.52
N ALA A 698 -13.04 -18.14 -20.69
CA ALA A 698 -11.62 -17.79 -20.68
C ALA A 698 -10.76 -18.98 -20.21
N SER A 699 -9.68 -19.21 -20.95
CA SER A 699 -8.52 -20.05 -20.64
C SER A 699 -7.24 -19.33 -21.03
N TYR A 700 -6.09 -19.70 -20.47
CA TYR A 700 -4.78 -19.12 -20.77
C TYR A 700 -4.49 -19.14 -22.29
N ILE A 701 -4.72 -20.29 -22.94
CA ILE A 701 -4.59 -20.43 -24.40
C ILE A 701 -5.53 -19.49 -25.16
N SER A 702 -6.77 -19.29 -24.68
CA SER A 702 -7.73 -18.42 -25.37
C SER A 702 -7.36 -16.93 -25.30
N LEU A 703 -6.77 -16.48 -24.19
CA LEU A 703 -6.33 -15.10 -23.98
C LEU A 703 -5.03 -14.83 -24.73
N MET A 704 -4.08 -15.78 -24.71
CA MET A 704 -2.89 -15.71 -25.57
C MET A 704 -3.25 -15.77 -27.06
N GLN A 705 -4.30 -16.50 -27.46
CA GLN A 705 -4.84 -16.47 -28.83
C GLN A 705 -5.52 -15.12 -29.16
N LYS A 706 -6.19 -14.47 -28.20
CA LYS A 706 -6.70 -13.09 -28.36
C LYS A 706 -5.55 -12.11 -28.61
N ASN A 707 -4.44 -12.22 -27.87
CA ASN A 707 -3.23 -11.43 -28.09
C ASN A 707 -2.63 -11.68 -29.49
N TYR A 708 -2.55 -12.95 -29.92
CA TYR A 708 -2.15 -13.29 -31.29
C TYR A 708 -3.05 -12.62 -32.33
N ASP A 709 -4.38 -12.69 -32.18
CA ASP A 709 -5.33 -12.14 -33.14
C ASP A 709 -5.23 -10.60 -33.23
N VAL A 710 -4.96 -9.93 -32.10
CA VAL A 710 -4.67 -8.48 -32.04
C VAL A 710 -3.39 -8.15 -32.77
N LEU A 711 -2.26 -8.80 -32.43
CA LEU A 711 -0.98 -8.56 -33.11
C LEU A 711 -1.05 -8.89 -34.59
N ALA A 712 -1.71 -9.99 -34.97
CA ALA A 712 -1.98 -10.34 -36.35
C ALA A 712 -2.85 -9.30 -37.06
N GLY A 713 -3.66 -8.52 -36.34
CA GLY A 713 -4.39 -7.37 -36.87
C GLY A 713 -3.52 -6.14 -37.17
N VAL A 714 -2.44 -5.94 -36.41
CA VAL A 714 -1.60 -4.73 -36.42
C VAL A 714 -0.30 -4.90 -37.24
N MET A 715 0.38 -6.04 -37.13
CA MET A 715 1.72 -6.29 -37.68
C MET A 715 1.79 -6.56 -39.21
N LYS A 716 0.76 -6.19 -39.98
CA LYS A 716 0.56 -6.60 -41.39
C LYS A 716 1.22 -5.72 -42.46
#